data_AF-A0AA43QH12-F1
#
_entry.id   AF-A0AA43QH12-F1
#
_cell.length_a   1.000
_cell.length_b   1.000
_cell.length_c   1.000
_cell.angle_alpha   90.00
_cell.angle_beta   90.00
_cell.angle_gamma   90.00
#
_symmetry.space_group_name_H-M   'P 1'
#
loop_
_entity.id
_entity.type
_entity.pdbx_description
1 polymer ?
#
loop_
_entity_poly.entity_id
_entity_poly.type
_entity_poly.pdbx_seq_one_letter_code
_entity_poly.pdbx_strand_id
1 'polypeptide(L)'
;MTFRLSSIVWLALLLSAQVFAIAIGGQRFSVQPYKRELLQDIVTFDQHSIFVRGQRILFYSGEFHPFRLPVSGLWLDIFQKIKSLGYSGVSFYADWALLEGKQGNFTAEGVFAFEPFFAAAQTAGLYLLARPGPYINAEVSGGGYPGWLQRTKEVLRTPEYLKYTENYASHIGRIIAAAQITNGGPVILFQPENEYSQATNGTYFPNPQYFAANEKLFRDAGIVVPPQGLFAPGNGTGSVDIYGYDNYPLGFDCMNPTKWPDGALPTNFVALHKEQSPTTPNSIVEFQGGSFDPWGGATFAKCAVLLNDEFERVFYKNDFASGVTVFNQYMAFGGTNWGNLGYALGYTSYDYGAVISEDRTVVREKYSEAKLLANFLQASPAYLTATTMNSSNGSYVNTAEIATTKLAGNVTNFYVIRHAAYNTYESTNYRLNVSTSKGAISIPQLSATLTLNGRDSKISVTDYDLGTAPRLIYSSADIFTWKTYDSKTVLLIYGAMNETHEVAFDADNAKIIEGSGVKINIANNFVIINWSISSSRQVVQVGENLFVYLLNRNQAYNFWVLNLPDAGPTGNFSNGSNSAVIVNAGYLLRTAAVEGSVLQLTGDLNQTTSIEVVGVSSSVKSLSFNGQSLSTDVDSNGVLTSQLIFNKPDFTLSQLNDLSWKVIDSLPEIQAGYDDGKWTTASLTTTNNPNKLKTPVSLYGSDYGYNNGDLLFRGHFTATGAESSISLSIQGGTAFGYSVWLGQQFLGSWPGISVDMNYNQTLGLPKLNAGHETILTFLVDNMSLDEENGVGNNTMKSPRGIINYNLAGHAQSDVQWKLTGNLGGEDYQDRTRGPLNEDGLFAERQGYHLPKPPTANWSNGKPTEGISSPGVAFYTASFDLDLPHGYDIPLSFNFANSTSVTPQQYRSLLFVNGYQFGKYVNHIGPQTSFPVPEGILNYHGTNYIALTLWAQAAGGARIEGLTLESTAIVQSGYGSVELSPMPAYTPRLNAY
;
A
#
# COMPACT_ATOMS: atom_id res chain seq x y z
N MET A 1 25.03 21.18 -26.42
CA MET A 1 24.64 20.04 -27.27
C MET A 1 24.47 18.73 -26.48
N THR A 2 24.84 18.70 -25.21
CA THR A 2 24.75 17.60 -24.23
C THR A 2 23.39 17.41 -23.54
N PHE A 3 22.43 18.32 -23.77
CA PHE A 3 21.07 18.24 -23.19
C PHE A 3 20.11 17.28 -23.94
N ARG A 4 20.49 16.75 -25.12
CA ARG A 4 19.64 15.82 -25.90
C ARG A 4 20.01 14.34 -25.75
N LEU A 5 21.20 14.01 -25.25
CA LEU A 5 21.57 12.61 -24.98
C LEU A 5 21.04 12.12 -23.63
N SER A 6 20.87 13.00 -22.65
CA SER A 6 20.24 12.67 -21.36
C SER A 6 18.78 12.24 -21.54
N SER A 7 18.02 12.89 -22.43
CA SER A 7 16.61 12.52 -22.71
C SER A 7 16.44 11.13 -23.33
N ILE A 8 17.46 10.59 -24.00
CA ILE A 8 17.44 9.24 -24.60
C ILE A 8 17.74 8.16 -23.54
N VAL A 9 18.55 8.49 -22.53
CA VAL A 9 18.82 7.60 -21.37
C VAL A 9 17.63 7.60 -20.40
N TRP A 10 16.96 8.74 -20.22
CA TRP A 10 15.66 8.83 -19.53
C TRP A 10 14.63 7.90 -20.16
N LEU A 11 14.55 7.84 -21.50
CA LEU A 11 13.65 6.91 -22.17
C LEU A 11 14.09 5.46 -22.01
N ALA A 12 15.38 5.11 -22.01
CA ALA A 12 15.83 3.72 -21.95
C ALA A 12 15.65 3.07 -20.55
N LEU A 13 15.86 3.81 -19.46
CA LEU A 13 15.64 3.34 -18.09
C LEU A 13 14.15 3.35 -17.71
N LEU A 14 13.39 4.37 -18.17
CA LEU A 14 11.93 4.32 -18.09
C LEU A 14 11.36 3.27 -19.03
N LEU A 15 11.96 2.95 -20.18
CA LEU A 15 11.52 1.82 -21.02
C LEU A 15 11.85 0.49 -20.34
N SER A 16 12.93 0.33 -19.58
CA SER A 16 13.13 -0.89 -18.79
C SER A 16 12.24 -0.99 -17.54
N ALA A 17 11.46 0.05 -17.19
CA ALA A 17 10.42 -0.02 -16.16
C ALA A 17 8.99 0.00 -16.76
N GLN A 18 8.78 0.73 -17.86
CA GLN A 18 7.51 0.86 -18.59
C GLN A 18 7.30 -0.30 -19.58
N VAL A 19 8.35 -0.87 -20.18
CA VAL A 19 8.21 -2.12 -20.99
C VAL A 19 8.02 -3.33 -20.08
N PHE A 20 8.28 -3.21 -18.77
CA PHE A 20 8.07 -4.31 -17.82
C PHE A 20 6.70 -4.29 -17.14
N ALA A 21 5.92 -3.21 -17.25
CA ALA A 21 4.54 -3.13 -16.76
C ALA A 21 3.46 -3.05 -17.87
N ILE A 22 3.84 -2.77 -19.13
CA ILE A 22 2.88 -2.71 -20.25
C ILE A 22 2.77 -4.11 -20.88
N ALA A 23 1.69 -4.80 -20.49
CA ALA A 23 1.27 -6.12 -20.95
C ALA A 23 2.24 -7.26 -20.58
N ILE A 24 2.06 -7.83 -19.39
CA ILE A 24 2.44 -9.22 -19.11
C ILE A 24 1.53 -10.10 -19.99
N GLY A 25 1.91 -10.25 -21.26
CA GLY A 25 1.53 -11.39 -22.07
C GLY A 25 2.23 -12.60 -21.48
N GLY A 26 1.71 -13.11 -20.36
CA GLY A 26 2.15 -14.37 -19.76
C GLY A 26 2.18 -15.44 -20.85
N GLN A 27 3.18 -16.32 -20.79
CA GLN A 27 3.26 -17.47 -21.69
C GLN A 27 1.90 -18.17 -21.78
N ARG A 28 1.46 -18.47 -23.00
CA ARG A 28 0.21 -19.18 -23.26
C ARG A 28 0.37 -20.63 -22.82
N PHE A 29 -0.15 -20.97 -21.64
CA PHE A 29 -0.32 -22.36 -21.23
C PHE A 29 -1.68 -22.85 -21.73
N SER A 30 -1.68 -23.83 -22.64
CA SER A 30 -2.89 -24.54 -23.03
C SER A 30 -3.21 -25.57 -21.95
N VAL A 31 -4.33 -25.39 -21.25
CA VAL A 31 -4.67 -26.18 -20.04
C VAL A 31 -5.77 -27.20 -20.33
N GLN A 32 -5.62 -28.42 -19.81
CA GLN A 32 -6.68 -29.44 -19.77
C GLN A 32 -7.42 -29.34 -18.43
N PRO A 33 -8.77 -29.41 -18.38
CA PRO A 33 -9.54 -29.28 -17.14
C PRO A 33 -9.12 -30.31 -16.07
N TYR A 34 -8.79 -29.86 -14.86
CA TYR A 34 -8.43 -30.71 -13.72
C TYR A 34 -9.08 -30.20 -12.43
N LYS A 35 -9.54 -31.12 -11.58
CA LYS A 35 -10.12 -30.82 -10.26
C LYS A 35 -9.27 -31.51 -9.20
N ARG A 36 -8.47 -30.75 -8.43
CA ARG A 36 -7.84 -31.23 -7.20
C ARG A 36 -8.91 -31.39 -6.12
N GLU A 37 -8.86 -32.44 -5.32
CA GLU A 37 -9.75 -32.55 -4.16
C GLU A 37 -9.41 -31.45 -3.15
N LEU A 38 -10.42 -30.71 -2.69
CA LEU A 38 -10.24 -29.69 -1.66
C LEU A 38 -9.88 -30.35 -0.33
N LEU A 39 -8.97 -29.73 0.43
CA LEU A 39 -8.52 -30.25 1.72
C LEU A 39 -9.51 -30.00 2.87
N GLN A 40 -10.58 -29.24 2.60
CA GLN A 40 -11.62 -28.81 3.54
C GLN A 40 -12.88 -28.38 2.76
N ASP A 41 -14.02 -28.22 3.44
CA ASP A 41 -15.33 -27.91 2.86
C ASP A 41 -15.91 -26.55 3.29
N ILE A 42 -15.12 -25.71 3.96
CA ILE A 42 -15.50 -24.38 4.45
C ILE A 42 -15.26 -23.30 3.39
N VAL A 43 -14.12 -23.32 2.70
CA VAL A 43 -13.82 -22.44 1.57
C VAL A 43 -13.71 -23.27 0.30
N THR A 44 -14.70 -23.16 -0.56
CA THR A 44 -14.75 -23.88 -1.85
C THR A 44 -14.89 -22.88 -2.98
N PHE A 45 -14.92 -23.32 -4.24
CA PHE A 45 -15.12 -22.44 -5.39
C PHE A 45 -15.69 -23.21 -6.59
N ASP A 46 -16.19 -22.46 -7.57
CA ASP A 46 -16.50 -22.95 -8.90
C ASP A 46 -16.05 -21.93 -9.97
N GLN A 47 -16.49 -22.08 -11.22
CA GLN A 47 -16.12 -21.17 -12.31
C GLN A 47 -16.61 -19.72 -12.13
N HIS A 48 -17.49 -19.46 -11.15
CA HIS A 48 -18.12 -18.16 -10.98
C HIS A 48 -17.58 -17.40 -9.77
N SER A 49 -17.48 -18.06 -8.61
CA SER A 49 -17.06 -17.39 -7.37
C SER A 49 -16.46 -18.37 -6.37
N ILE A 50 -15.80 -17.83 -5.35
CA ILE A 50 -15.55 -18.59 -4.13
C ILE A 50 -16.84 -18.72 -3.31
N PHE A 51 -16.85 -19.72 -2.44
CA PHE A 51 -17.86 -19.95 -1.41
C PHE A 51 -17.18 -19.94 -0.05
N VAL A 52 -17.81 -19.29 0.92
CA VAL A 52 -17.42 -19.38 2.33
C VAL A 52 -18.62 -19.91 3.11
N ARG A 53 -18.44 -21.04 3.80
CA ARG A 53 -19.51 -21.78 4.50
C ARG A 53 -20.73 -22.05 3.61
N GLY A 54 -20.48 -22.42 2.36
CA GLY A 54 -21.52 -22.72 1.37
C GLY A 54 -22.23 -21.50 0.74
N GLN A 55 -21.85 -20.28 1.10
CA GLN A 55 -22.39 -19.05 0.50
C GLN A 55 -21.41 -18.46 -0.51
N ARG A 56 -21.89 -18.12 -1.72
CA ARG A 56 -21.08 -17.36 -2.68
C ARG A 56 -20.73 -16.01 -2.09
N ILE A 57 -19.46 -15.61 -2.21
CA ILE A 57 -19.04 -14.26 -1.83
C ILE A 57 -18.30 -13.60 -2.98
N LEU A 58 -18.48 -12.28 -3.08
CA LEU A 58 -17.53 -11.42 -3.77
C LEU A 58 -16.37 -11.18 -2.80
N PHE A 59 -15.16 -11.63 -3.13
CA PHE A 59 -13.96 -11.24 -2.38
C PHE A 59 -13.43 -9.94 -2.98
N TYR A 60 -14.01 -8.81 -2.53
CA TYR A 60 -13.50 -7.48 -2.83
C TYR A 60 -12.57 -7.09 -1.67
N SER A 61 -11.28 -7.07 -1.95
CA SER A 61 -10.20 -6.88 -1.00
C SER A 61 -9.43 -5.59 -1.27
N GLY A 62 -8.79 -5.07 -0.22
CA GLY A 62 -7.78 -4.03 -0.31
C GLY A 62 -6.47 -4.50 0.30
N GLU A 63 -5.33 -4.16 -0.29
CA GLU A 63 -4.03 -4.53 0.26
C GLU A 63 -3.66 -3.66 1.45
N PHE A 64 -3.19 -4.30 2.53
CA PHE A 64 -2.64 -3.66 3.72
C PHE A 64 -1.47 -4.49 4.30
N HIS A 65 -0.29 -3.89 4.39
CA HIS A 65 0.90 -4.53 4.98
C HIS A 65 1.06 -4.18 6.47
N PRO A 66 0.93 -5.14 7.41
CA PRO A 66 1.02 -4.86 8.85
C PRO A 66 2.37 -4.27 9.24
N PHE A 67 3.46 -4.73 8.61
CA PHE A 67 4.81 -4.27 8.91
C PHE A 67 5.07 -2.80 8.50
N ARG A 68 4.23 -2.18 7.65
CA ARG A 68 4.32 -0.75 7.28
C ARG A 68 3.58 0.18 8.25
N LEU A 69 2.90 -0.36 9.26
CA LEU A 69 2.28 0.39 10.35
C LEU A 69 2.63 -0.30 11.67
N PRO A 70 3.78 0.03 12.30
CA PRO A 70 4.29 -0.65 13.50
C PRO A 70 3.55 -0.23 14.79
N VAL A 71 2.24 -0.02 14.68
CA VAL A 71 1.30 0.33 15.76
C VAL A 71 0.11 -0.61 15.65
N SER A 72 0.19 -1.76 16.33
CA SER A 72 -0.86 -2.79 16.25
C SER A 72 -2.24 -2.26 16.66
N GLY A 73 -2.28 -1.32 17.60
CA GLY A 73 -3.47 -0.61 18.03
C GLY A 73 -4.14 0.25 16.97
N LEU A 74 -3.53 0.44 15.78
CA LEU A 74 -4.12 1.16 14.65
C LEU A 74 -4.57 0.24 13.50
N TRP A 75 -4.32 -1.07 13.58
CA TRP A 75 -4.73 -1.97 12.50
C TRP A 75 -6.25 -2.06 12.37
N LEU A 76 -6.97 -2.06 13.50
CA LEU A 76 -8.44 -2.05 13.50
C LEU A 76 -9.00 -0.77 12.85
N ASP A 77 -8.32 0.38 12.97
CA ASP A 77 -8.71 1.62 12.29
C ASP A 77 -8.70 1.44 10.76
N ILE A 78 -7.62 0.88 10.22
CA ILE A 78 -7.51 0.58 8.79
C ILE A 78 -8.57 -0.43 8.34
N PHE A 79 -8.75 -1.52 9.09
CA PHE A 79 -9.78 -2.52 8.78
C PHE A 79 -11.19 -1.93 8.81
N GLN A 80 -11.52 -1.05 9.76
CA GLN A 80 -12.82 -0.38 9.79
C GLN A 80 -13.01 0.54 8.58
N LYS A 81 -11.98 1.29 8.17
CA LYS A 81 -12.03 2.12 6.95
C LYS A 81 -12.27 1.25 5.70
N ILE A 82 -11.54 0.14 5.55
CA ILE A 82 -11.75 -0.81 4.44
C ILE A 82 -13.17 -1.42 4.50
N LYS A 83 -13.64 -1.83 5.68
CA LYS A 83 -15.01 -2.35 5.86
C LYS A 83 -16.07 -1.34 5.45
N SER A 84 -15.87 -0.05 5.78
CA SER A 84 -16.80 1.03 5.45
C SER A 84 -16.83 1.40 3.97
N LEU A 85 -15.83 0.98 3.16
CA LEU A 85 -15.94 1.00 1.69
C LEU A 85 -16.98 -0.01 1.20
N GLY A 86 -17.31 -1.05 1.97
CA GLY A 86 -18.12 -2.20 1.53
C GLY A 86 -17.29 -3.40 1.08
N TYR A 87 -16.00 -3.41 1.39
CA TYR A 87 -15.10 -4.51 1.07
C TYR A 87 -15.40 -5.72 1.97
N SER A 88 -14.99 -6.90 1.53
CA SER A 88 -15.20 -8.16 2.23
C SER A 88 -13.92 -8.81 2.73
N GLY A 89 -12.76 -8.34 2.28
CA GLY A 89 -11.49 -8.82 2.79
C GLY A 89 -10.34 -7.83 2.69
N VAL A 90 -9.18 -8.31 3.12
CA VAL A 90 -7.88 -7.65 3.03
C VAL A 90 -6.86 -8.68 2.58
N SER A 91 -5.93 -8.25 1.74
CA SER A 91 -4.76 -9.02 1.36
C SER A 91 -3.53 -8.43 2.06
N PHE A 92 -2.61 -9.28 2.50
CA PHE A 92 -1.41 -8.83 3.22
C PHE A 92 -0.18 -9.66 2.89
N TYR A 93 0.97 -8.98 2.83
CA TYR A 93 2.29 -9.60 2.83
C TYR A 93 2.85 -9.82 4.24
N ALA A 94 3.73 -10.82 4.36
CA ALA A 94 4.67 -10.96 5.48
C ALA A 94 6.10 -10.79 4.96
N ASP A 95 6.87 -9.87 5.56
CA ASP A 95 8.24 -9.57 5.16
C ASP A 95 9.24 -10.43 5.94
N TRP A 96 9.87 -11.38 5.25
CA TRP A 96 10.82 -12.30 5.85
C TRP A 96 12.09 -11.61 6.35
N ALA A 97 12.53 -10.51 5.72
CA ALA A 97 13.72 -9.77 6.13
C ALA A 97 13.60 -9.21 7.56
N LEU A 98 12.38 -8.87 7.99
CA LEU A 98 12.08 -8.40 9.35
C LEU A 98 11.97 -9.55 10.36
N LEU A 99 11.49 -10.71 9.91
CA LEU A 99 11.15 -11.84 10.79
C LEU A 99 12.31 -12.81 11.01
N GLU A 100 13.29 -12.86 10.11
CA GLU A 100 14.48 -13.71 10.23
C GLU A 100 15.75 -12.95 9.80
N GLY A 101 15.97 -11.77 10.41
CA GLY A 101 17.16 -10.96 10.16
C GLY A 101 18.48 -11.70 10.40
N LYS A 102 18.46 -12.74 11.25
CA LYS A 102 19.53 -13.73 11.41
C LYS A 102 19.03 -15.11 11.00
N GLN A 103 19.77 -15.77 10.11
CA GLN A 103 19.45 -17.11 9.65
C GLN A 103 19.25 -18.08 10.81
N GLY A 104 18.12 -18.78 10.84
CA GLY A 104 17.73 -19.73 11.87
C GLY A 104 17.07 -19.11 13.11
N ASN A 105 16.96 -17.79 13.20
CA ASN A 105 16.39 -17.08 14.36
C ASN A 105 15.14 -16.28 13.96
N PHE A 106 14.04 -17.02 13.76
CA PHE A 106 12.74 -16.44 13.44
C PHE A 106 12.12 -15.75 14.67
N THR A 107 11.54 -14.57 14.48
CA THR A 107 10.76 -13.84 15.50
C THR A 107 9.60 -13.10 14.85
N ALA A 108 8.41 -13.22 15.45
CA ALA A 108 7.19 -12.50 15.08
C ALA A 108 6.53 -11.97 16.36
N GLU A 109 7.28 -11.20 17.14
CA GLU A 109 6.86 -10.66 18.43
C GLU A 109 6.76 -9.12 18.38
N GLY A 110 6.11 -8.52 19.38
CA GLY A 110 6.00 -7.06 19.49
C GLY A 110 5.30 -6.46 18.27
N VAL A 111 5.95 -5.48 17.62
CA VAL A 111 5.41 -4.81 16.42
C VAL A 111 5.36 -5.72 15.18
N PHE A 112 5.97 -6.91 15.24
CA PHE A 112 5.95 -7.91 14.18
C PHE A 112 4.99 -9.08 14.46
N ALA A 113 4.23 -9.02 15.55
CA ALA A 113 3.23 -10.05 15.88
C ALA A 113 2.01 -9.98 14.97
N PHE A 114 1.51 -11.13 14.51
CA PHE A 114 0.37 -11.19 13.60
C PHE A 114 -0.97 -11.39 14.33
N GLU A 115 -0.95 -11.84 15.59
CA GLU A 115 -2.15 -12.10 16.38
C GLU A 115 -3.04 -10.86 16.50
N PRO A 116 -2.52 -9.64 16.80
CA PRO A 116 -3.36 -8.45 16.83
C PRO A 116 -3.95 -8.10 15.45
N PHE A 117 -3.25 -8.44 14.35
CA PHE A 117 -3.71 -8.18 12.99
C PHE A 117 -4.91 -9.06 12.64
N PHE A 118 -4.80 -10.36 12.95
CA PHE A 118 -5.89 -11.32 12.77
C PHE A 118 -7.09 -10.98 13.66
N ALA A 119 -6.85 -10.59 14.92
CA ALA A 119 -7.90 -10.16 15.83
C ALA A 119 -8.63 -8.90 15.33
N ALA A 120 -7.90 -7.94 14.77
CA ALA A 120 -8.48 -6.73 14.19
C ALA A 120 -9.33 -7.04 12.95
N ALA A 121 -8.86 -7.90 12.05
CA ALA A 121 -9.63 -8.37 10.89
C ALA A 121 -10.92 -9.10 11.32
N GLN A 122 -10.83 -9.99 12.31
CA GLN A 122 -11.96 -10.70 12.89
C GLN A 122 -12.99 -9.73 13.50
N THR A 123 -12.51 -8.73 14.24
CA THR A 123 -13.36 -7.71 14.88
C THR A 123 -14.10 -6.85 13.86
N ALA A 124 -13.42 -6.42 12.80
CA ALA A 124 -14.02 -5.67 11.69
C ALA A 124 -14.93 -6.53 10.80
N GLY A 125 -14.82 -7.86 10.88
CA GLY A 125 -15.53 -8.79 10.00
C GLY A 125 -15.02 -8.72 8.57
N LEU A 126 -13.70 -8.80 8.39
CA LEU A 126 -13.03 -8.86 7.09
C LEU A 126 -12.24 -10.16 6.97
N TYR A 127 -12.42 -10.87 5.86
CA TYR A 127 -11.63 -12.05 5.56
C TYR A 127 -10.21 -11.67 5.13
N LEU A 128 -9.27 -12.61 5.22
CA LEU A 128 -7.88 -12.38 4.83
C LEU A 128 -7.42 -13.32 3.70
N LEU A 129 -6.69 -12.74 2.74
CA LEU A 129 -5.77 -13.43 1.82
C LEU A 129 -4.35 -13.27 2.38
N ALA A 130 -3.73 -14.38 2.80
CA ALA A 130 -2.38 -14.37 3.35
C ALA A 130 -1.33 -14.61 2.25
N ARG A 131 -0.36 -13.70 2.09
CA ARG A 131 0.69 -13.78 1.07
C ARG A 131 2.07 -13.74 1.72
N PRO A 132 2.57 -14.82 2.35
CA PRO A 132 3.85 -14.73 3.07
C PRO A 132 5.09 -14.90 2.19
N GLY A 133 4.98 -15.00 0.87
CA GLY A 133 6.12 -15.20 -0.02
C GLY A 133 6.60 -16.66 -0.08
N PRO A 134 7.91 -16.96 0.05
CA PRO A 134 8.96 -16.17 0.75
C PRO A 134 9.51 -14.94 0.00
N TYR A 135 9.31 -14.86 -1.31
CA TYR A 135 9.52 -13.63 -2.06
C TYR A 135 8.20 -12.86 -2.14
N ILE A 136 8.22 -11.56 -1.87
CA ILE A 136 7.01 -10.71 -1.91
C ILE A 136 7.14 -9.51 -2.84
N ASN A 137 8.33 -9.18 -3.34
CA ASN A 137 8.57 -7.90 -4.04
C ASN A 137 8.19 -6.72 -3.13
N ALA A 138 6.99 -6.16 -3.33
CA ALA A 138 6.33 -5.19 -2.46
C ALA A 138 7.09 -3.88 -2.22
N GLU A 139 8.13 -3.59 -3.01
CA GLU A 139 9.03 -2.44 -2.85
C GLU A 139 9.69 -2.41 -1.47
N VAL A 140 9.96 -3.58 -0.89
CA VAL A 140 10.71 -3.75 0.36
C VAL A 140 12.14 -4.24 0.08
N SER A 141 13.05 -4.00 1.02
CA SER A 141 14.45 -4.40 0.93
C SER A 141 14.56 -5.89 0.57
N GLY A 142 15.28 -6.18 -0.53
CA GLY A 142 15.47 -7.56 -0.99
C GLY A 142 14.22 -8.21 -1.61
N GLY A 143 13.12 -7.48 -1.79
CA GLY A 143 11.82 -8.05 -2.12
C GLY A 143 11.27 -9.00 -1.03
N GLY A 144 11.65 -8.72 0.23
CA GLY A 144 11.33 -9.52 1.42
C GLY A 144 12.45 -10.46 1.84
N TYR A 145 13.51 -10.58 1.05
CA TYR A 145 14.62 -11.47 1.36
C TYR A 145 15.58 -10.88 2.40
N PRO A 146 15.91 -11.61 3.46
CA PRO A 146 16.97 -11.22 4.37
C PRO A 146 18.32 -11.09 3.63
N GLY A 147 19.10 -10.07 3.99
CA GLY A 147 20.38 -9.79 3.32
C GLY A 147 21.43 -10.91 3.42
N TRP A 148 21.30 -11.82 4.40
CA TRP A 148 22.17 -12.99 4.50
C TRP A 148 22.07 -13.94 3.31
N LEU A 149 20.99 -13.87 2.51
CA LEU A 149 20.87 -14.63 1.26
C LEU A 149 21.92 -14.26 0.21
N GLN A 150 22.55 -13.08 0.30
CA GLN A 150 23.67 -12.72 -0.57
C GLN A 150 24.87 -13.67 -0.40
N ARG A 151 24.99 -14.35 0.75
CA ARG A 151 26.06 -15.33 1.03
C ARG A 151 25.76 -16.73 0.52
N THR A 152 24.65 -16.93 -0.18
CA THR A 152 24.27 -18.22 -0.77
C THR A 152 24.71 -18.28 -2.24
N LYS A 153 25.10 -19.47 -2.72
CA LYS A 153 25.53 -19.67 -4.13
C LYS A 153 24.37 -19.97 -5.06
N GLU A 154 23.29 -20.50 -4.49
CA GLU A 154 22.10 -20.93 -5.21
C GLU A 154 21.40 -19.74 -5.86
N VAL A 155 20.77 -19.99 -7.00
CA VAL A 155 19.89 -19.01 -7.65
C VAL A 155 18.63 -18.91 -6.79
N LEU A 156 18.23 -17.68 -6.45
CA LEU A 156 17.02 -17.47 -5.67
C LEU A 156 15.80 -17.90 -6.51
N ARG A 157 14.73 -18.36 -5.84
CA ARG A 157 13.50 -18.83 -6.49
C ARG A 157 13.68 -20.07 -7.38
N THR A 158 14.65 -20.94 -7.04
CA THR A 158 14.84 -22.28 -7.62
C THR A 158 14.83 -23.37 -6.54
N PRO A 159 14.70 -24.67 -6.88
CA PRO A 159 14.57 -25.74 -5.89
C PRO A 159 15.73 -25.79 -4.87
N GLU A 160 16.95 -25.52 -5.30
CA GLU A 160 18.16 -25.61 -4.46
C GLU A 160 18.20 -24.56 -3.35
N TYR A 161 17.49 -23.44 -3.55
CA TYR A 161 17.39 -22.33 -2.62
C TYR A 161 16.37 -22.61 -1.49
N LEU A 162 15.38 -23.47 -1.70
CA LEU A 162 14.28 -23.70 -0.73
C LEU A 162 14.74 -24.14 0.66
N LYS A 163 15.89 -24.82 0.78
CA LYS A 163 16.48 -25.17 2.08
C LYS A 163 16.67 -23.96 3.01
N TYR A 164 16.82 -22.76 2.47
CA TYR A 164 16.97 -21.53 3.24
C TYR A 164 15.63 -20.94 3.69
N THR A 165 14.53 -21.30 3.04
CA THR A 165 13.19 -20.79 3.36
C THR A 165 12.43 -21.68 4.34
N GLU A 166 12.88 -22.92 4.57
CA GLU A 166 12.21 -23.91 5.43
C GLU A 166 11.89 -23.36 6.83
N ASN A 167 12.85 -22.70 7.48
CA ASN A 167 12.66 -22.18 8.82
C ASN A 167 11.55 -21.12 8.85
N TYR A 168 11.65 -20.10 8.00
CA TYR A 168 10.65 -19.06 7.82
C TYR A 168 9.27 -19.63 7.47
N ALA A 169 9.17 -20.39 6.37
CA ALA A 169 7.92 -20.93 5.86
C ALA A 169 7.21 -21.80 6.91
N SER A 170 7.96 -22.58 7.70
CA SER A 170 7.39 -23.39 8.76
C SER A 170 6.81 -22.56 9.93
N HIS A 171 7.47 -21.46 10.32
CA HIS A 171 7.01 -20.61 11.42
C HIS A 171 5.84 -19.72 11.00
N ILE A 172 6.01 -18.94 9.93
CA ILE A 172 4.95 -18.06 9.43
C ILE A 172 3.74 -18.89 8.95
N GLY A 173 3.98 -20.06 8.37
CA GLY A 173 2.95 -20.99 7.95
C GLY A 173 2.11 -21.48 9.13
N ARG A 174 2.72 -21.81 10.28
CA ARG A 174 1.99 -22.20 11.50
C ARG A 174 1.18 -21.05 12.09
N ILE A 175 1.72 -19.84 12.10
CA ILE A 175 1.02 -18.63 12.56
C ILE A 175 -0.23 -18.38 11.71
N ILE A 176 -0.08 -18.40 10.37
CA ILE A 176 -1.21 -18.26 9.44
C ILE A 176 -2.18 -19.44 9.57
N ALA A 177 -1.68 -20.66 9.71
CA ALA A 177 -2.50 -21.85 9.83
C ALA A 177 -3.45 -21.78 11.05
N ALA A 178 -2.97 -21.25 12.18
CA ALA A 178 -3.78 -21.01 13.38
C ALA A 178 -4.89 -19.98 13.14
N ALA A 179 -4.69 -19.02 12.24
CA ALA A 179 -5.65 -17.98 11.88
C ALA A 179 -6.58 -18.34 10.70
N GLN A 180 -6.49 -19.55 10.16
CA GLN A 180 -7.42 -20.03 9.13
C GLN A 180 -8.86 -20.09 9.63
N ILE A 181 -9.80 -19.87 8.73
CA ILE A 181 -11.24 -20.01 9.00
C ILE A 181 -11.64 -21.41 9.46
N THR A 182 -10.87 -22.44 9.09
CA THR A 182 -11.00 -23.81 9.60
C THR A 182 -10.72 -23.93 11.10
N ASN A 183 -9.99 -22.98 11.67
CA ASN A 183 -9.69 -22.84 13.09
C ASN A 183 -10.42 -21.65 13.73
N GLY A 184 -11.41 -21.07 13.03
CA GLY A 184 -12.21 -19.95 13.53
C GLY A 184 -11.62 -18.56 13.30
N GLY A 185 -10.50 -18.44 12.58
CA GLY A 185 -9.91 -17.15 12.23
C GLY A 185 -10.37 -16.57 10.89
N PRO A 186 -9.80 -15.43 10.46
CA PRO A 186 -10.25 -14.71 9.27
C PRO A 186 -9.60 -15.16 7.95
N VAL A 187 -8.55 -15.99 7.96
CA VAL A 187 -7.81 -16.35 6.73
C VAL A 187 -8.60 -17.37 5.90
N ILE A 188 -8.94 -17.00 4.65
CA ILE A 188 -9.73 -17.83 3.71
C ILE A 188 -8.98 -18.22 2.44
N LEU A 189 -7.92 -17.49 2.09
CA LEU A 189 -7.10 -17.75 0.92
C LEU A 189 -5.62 -17.60 1.29
N PHE A 190 -4.76 -18.25 0.50
CA PHE A 190 -3.32 -18.25 0.69
C PHE A 190 -2.61 -18.05 -0.65
N GLN A 191 -1.53 -17.30 -0.72
CA GLN A 191 -0.69 -17.20 -1.91
C GLN A 191 0.72 -17.73 -1.60
N PRO A 192 1.14 -18.87 -2.19
CA PRO A 192 2.54 -19.24 -2.23
C PRO A 192 3.27 -18.39 -3.26
N GLU A 193 4.46 -17.89 -2.89
CA GLU A 193 5.29 -17.08 -3.79
C GLU A 193 4.66 -15.72 -4.17
N ASN A 194 5.30 -14.96 -5.04
CA ASN A 194 4.76 -13.72 -5.59
C ASN A 194 5.24 -13.48 -7.03
N GLU A 195 4.31 -13.22 -7.95
CA GLU A 195 4.60 -12.91 -9.36
C GLU A 195 5.68 -13.84 -9.98
N TYR A 196 5.55 -15.16 -9.80
CA TYR A 196 6.44 -16.14 -10.45
C TYR A 196 6.12 -16.22 -11.95
N SER A 197 6.48 -15.15 -12.68
CA SER A 197 6.08 -14.89 -14.06
C SER A 197 7.24 -14.73 -15.03
N GLN A 198 8.46 -14.49 -14.53
CA GLN A 198 9.60 -14.11 -15.37
C GLN A 198 10.93 -14.69 -14.86
N ALA A 199 11.82 -14.98 -15.81
CA ALA A 199 13.18 -15.44 -15.55
C ALA A 199 14.17 -14.93 -16.61
N THR A 200 15.45 -14.90 -16.26
CA THR A 200 16.52 -14.59 -17.21
C THR A 200 16.71 -15.70 -18.25
N ASN A 201 17.22 -15.33 -19.42
CA ASN A 201 17.49 -16.29 -20.49
C ASN A 201 18.50 -17.36 -20.03
N GLY A 202 18.15 -18.64 -20.21
CA GLY A 202 18.95 -19.79 -19.77
C GLY A 202 18.55 -20.36 -18.40
N THR A 203 17.65 -19.71 -17.66
CA THR A 203 17.04 -20.24 -16.43
C THR A 203 15.84 -21.12 -16.79
N TYR A 204 15.75 -22.33 -16.23
CA TYR A 204 14.59 -23.21 -16.44
C TYR A 204 13.35 -22.60 -15.78
N PHE A 205 12.41 -22.15 -16.60
CA PHE A 205 11.22 -21.43 -16.16
C PHE A 205 10.02 -21.68 -17.10
N PRO A 206 8.79 -21.80 -16.57
CA PRO A 206 8.48 -21.97 -15.15
C PRO A 206 9.02 -23.30 -14.61
N ASN A 207 9.44 -23.33 -13.34
CA ASN A 207 9.91 -24.56 -12.67
C ASN A 207 8.81 -25.15 -11.79
N PRO A 208 8.05 -26.15 -12.25
CA PRO A 208 6.93 -26.73 -11.51
C PRO A 208 7.37 -27.44 -10.21
N GLN A 209 8.60 -28.00 -10.17
CA GLN A 209 9.11 -28.66 -8.98
C GLN A 209 9.42 -27.66 -7.86
N TYR A 210 10.02 -26.51 -8.18
CA TYR A 210 10.23 -25.42 -7.24
C TYR A 210 8.90 -24.97 -6.63
N PHE A 211 7.92 -24.66 -7.49
CA PHE A 211 6.66 -24.10 -7.02
C PHE A 211 5.89 -25.10 -6.14
N ALA A 212 5.83 -26.37 -6.55
CA ALA A 212 5.22 -27.43 -5.75
C ALA A 212 5.92 -27.65 -4.40
N ALA A 213 7.26 -27.61 -4.38
CA ALA A 213 8.02 -27.76 -3.15
C ALA A 213 7.81 -26.56 -2.21
N ASN A 214 7.73 -25.33 -2.75
CA ASN A 214 7.40 -24.14 -1.97
C ASN A 214 5.99 -24.24 -1.36
N GLU A 215 4.96 -24.57 -2.15
CA GLU A 215 3.61 -24.80 -1.63
C GLU A 215 3.62 -25.87 -0.53
N LYS A 216 4.36 -26.97 -0.74
CA LYS A 216 4.45 -28.08 0.21
C LYS A 216 4.96 -27.62 1.58
N LEU A 217 5.93 -26.71 1.66
CA LEU A 217 6.43 -26.19 2.95
C LEU A 217 5.29 -25.59 3.79
N PHE A 218 4.39 -24.84 3.16
CA PHE A 218 3.23 -24.25 3.84
C PHE A 218 2.13 -25.27 4.12
N ARG A 219 1.92 -26.25 3.24
CA ARG A 219 1.01 -27.38 3.51
C ARG A 219 1.46 -28.18 4.74
N ASP A 220 2.75 -28.49 4.83
CA ASP A 220 3.35 -29.18 5.96
C ASP A 220 3.24 -28.36 7.26
N ALA A 221 3.19 -27.02 7.15
CA ALA A 221 2.95 -26.11 8.27
C ALA A 221 1.47 -26.01 8.70
N GLY A 222 0.54 -26.65 7.98
CA GLY A 222 -0.88 -26.74 8.33
C GLY A 222 -1.83 -25.91 7.46
N ILE A 223 -1.37 -25.34 6.35
CA ILE A 223 -2.24 -24.57 5.43
C ILE A 223 -3.15 -25.50 4.62
N VAL A 224 -4.46 -25.36 4.80
CA VAL A 224 -5.51 -26.17 4.14
C VAL A 224 -6.49 -25.33 3.31
N VAL A 225 -6.51 -24.00 3.47
CA VAL A 225 -7.27 -23.11 2.58
C VAL A 225 -6.72 -23.15 1.13
N PRO A 226 -7.52 -22.78 0.11
CA PRO A 226 -7.08 -22.83 -1.28
C PRO A 226 -5.89 -21.88 -1.54
N PRO A 227 -4.77 -22.36 -2.12
CA PRO A 227 -3.73 -21.54 -2.66
C PRO A 227 -4.21 -20.90 -3.96
N GLN A 228 -3.89 -19.63 -4.10
CA GLN A 228 -4.12 -18.81 -5.27
C GLN A 228 -2.79 -18.37 -5.87
N GLY A 229 -2.71 -18.25 -7.20
CA GLY A 229 -1.47 -17.82 -7.87
C GLY A 229 -1.46 -18.09 -9.37
N LEU A 230 -0.30 -17.91 -9.99
CA LEU A 230 -0.16 -17.88 -11.45
C LEU A 230 -0.05 -19.26 -12.13
N PHE A 231 0.18 -20.34 -11.38
CA PHE A 231 0.26 -21.69 -11.94
C PHE A 231 -1.14 -22.29 -12.11
N ALA A 232 -1.77 -22.00 -13.26
CA ALA A 232 -3.14 -22.42 -13.54
C ALA A 232 -3.40 -23.92 -13.20
N PRO A 233 -4.55 -24.25 -12.59
CA PRO A 233 -4.94 -25.62 -12.29
C PRO A 233 -4.97 -26.49 -13.56
N GLY A 234 -4.42 -27.71 -13.49
CA GLY A 234 -4.45 -28.67 -14.61
C GLY A 234 -3.16 -28.80 -15.42
N ASN A 235 -2.08 -28.14 -14.98
CA ASN A 235 -0.75 -28.25 -15.56
C ASN A 235 0.18 -29.28 -14.87
N GLY A 236 -0.37 -30.08 -13.94
CA GLY A 236 0.38 -31.11 -13.21
C GLY A 236 1.04 -30.56 -11.94
N THR A 237 2.29 -30.95 -11.69
CA THR A 237 3.05 -30.53 -10.51
C THR A 237 3.14 -29.00 -10.42
N GLY A 238 2.85 -28.43 -9.26
CA GLY A 238 2.97 -26.98 -9.00
C GLY A 238 1.73 -26.16 -9.32
N SER A 239 0.65 -26.77 -9.81
CA SER A 239 -0.64 -26.08 -9.98
C SER A 239 -1.24 -25.66 -8.63
N VAL A 240 -1.69 -24.39 -8.54
CA VAL A 240 -2.51 -23.88 -7.43
C VAL A 240 -3.99 -24.30 -7.59
N ASP A 241 -4.83 -24.00 -6.61
CA ASP A 241 -6.26 -24.33 -6.68
C ASP A 241 -7.05 -23.25 -7.46
N ILE A 242 -6.69 -21.97 -7.31
CA ILE A 242 -7.33 -20.85 -8.03
C ILE A 242 -6.26 -20.07 -8.80
N TYR A 243 -6.42 -19.95 -10.12
CA TYR A 243 -5.57 -19.07 -10.92
C TYR A 243 -5.88 -17.61 -10.60
N GLY A 244 -4.84 -16.82 -10.32
CA GLY A 244 -4.92 -15.38 -10.13
C GLY A 244 -3.82 -14.67 -10.92
N TYR A 245 -4.10 -13.45 -11.35
CA TYR A 245 -3.17 -12.60 -12.09
C TYR A 245 -3.26 -11.14 -11.63
N ASP A 246 -2.26 -10.35 -12.04
CA ASP A 246 -2.13 -8.95 -11.63
C ASP A 246 -2.21 -8.03 -12.85
N ASN A 247 -2.60 -6.77 -12.63
CA ASN A 247 -2.56 -5.77 -13.69
C ASN A 247 -2.38 -4.33 -13.20
N TYR A 248 -1.42 -3.63 -13.82
CA TYR A 248 -1.09 -2.23 -13.57
C TYR A 248 -1.17 -1.40 -14.86
N PRO A 249 -2.38 -1.15 -15.39
CA PRO A 249 -2.55 -0.72 -16.78
C PRO A 249 -1.95 0.65 -17.09
N LEU A 250 -1.89 1.58 -16.12
CA LEU A 250 -1.29 2.89 -16.32
C LEU A 250 0.21 2.93 -16.00
N GLY A 251 0.80 1.81 -15.56
CA GLY A 251 2.18 1.74 -15.10
C GLY A 251 2.42 2.61 -13.87
N PHE A 252 3.69 2.93 -13.60
CA PHE A 252 4.12 3.55 -12.33
C PHE A 252 4.74 4.95 -12.49
N ASP A 253 4.63 5.57 -13.66
CA ASP A 253 5.16 6.92 -13.91
C ASP A 253 4.09 8.00 -13.66
N CYS A 254 4.17 8.63 -12.49
CA CYS A 254 3.25 9.68 -12.08
C CYS A 254 3.64 11.08 -12.57
N MET A 255 4.64 11.24 -13.45
CA MET A 255 5.11 12.56 -13.89
C MET A 255 4.07 13.32 -14.71
N ASN A 256 3.22 12.61 -15.47
CA ASN A 256 2.17 13.17 -16.31
C ASN A 256 0.78 12.67 -15.84
N PRO A 257 0.31 13.10 -14.66
CA PRO A 257 -0.77 12.41 -13.96
C PRO A 257 -2.15 12.53 -14.64
N THR A 258 -2.32 13.42 -15.62
CA THR A 258 -3.59 13.54 -16.37
C THR A 258 -3.61 12.73 -17.67
N LYS A 259 -2.53 12.03 -18.02
CA LYS A 259 -2.40 11.31 -19.29
C LYS A 259 -2.67 9.81 -19.13
N TRP A 260 -3.69 9.32 -19.83
CA TRP A 260 -3.95 7.88 -20.00
C TRP A 260 -3.51 7.42 -21.40
N PRO A 261 -2.49 6.55 -21.54
CA PRO A 261 -1.95 6.13 -22.83
C PRO A 261 -2.94 5.35 -23.70
N ASP A 262 -2.93 5.54 -25.01
CA ASP A 262 -3.81 4.75 -25.90
C ASP A 262 -3.58 3.25 -25.74
N GLY A 263 -4.67 2.47 -25.67
CA GLY A 263 -4.60 1.01 -25.54
C GLY A 263 -4.27 0.47 -24.14
N ALA A 264 -4.12 1.31 -23.11
CA ALA A 264 -3.79 0.85 -21.76
C ALA A 264 -4.94 0.10 -21.05
N LEU A 265 -6.20 0.38 -21.40
CA LEU A 265 -7.35 -0.31 -20.81
C LEU A 265 -7.40 -1.79 -21.27
N PRO A 266 -7.38 -2.78 -20.35
CA PRO A 266 -7.43 -4.18 -20.72
C PRO A 266 -8.79 -4.57 -21.30
N THR A 267 -8.79 -5.32 -22.41
CA THR A 267 -10.02 -5.74 -23.12
C THR A 267 -10.06 -7.25 -23.41
N ASN A 268 -9.06 -8.00 -22.96
CA ASN A 268 -8.88 -9.43 -23.27
C ASN A 268 -9.00 -10.35 -22.04
N PHE A 269 -9.22 -9.82 -20.83
CA PHE A 269 -9.27 -10.62 -19.58
C PHE A 269 -10.26 -11.78 -19.63
N VAL A 270 -11.46 -11.57 -20.19
CA VAL A 270 -12.45 -12.67 -20.33
C VAL A 270 -11.93 -13.80 -21.22
N ALA A 271 -11.29 -13.45 -22.33
CA ALA A 271 -10.77 -14.43 -23.28
C ALA A 271 -9.59 -15.20 -22.65
N LEU A 272 -8.66 -14.48 -22.00
CA LEU A 272 -7.52 -15.07 -21.30
C LEU A 272 -7.96 -15.99 -20.16
N HIS A 273 -8.91 -15.56 -19.33
CA HIS A 273 -9.43 -16.37 -18.24
C HIS A 273 -10.09 -17.67 -18.75
N LYS A 274 -10.89 -17.59 -19.82
CA LYS A 274 -11.51 -18.77 -20.45
C LYS A 274 -10.48 -19.73 -21.06
N GLU A 275 -9.35 -19.21 -21.55
CA GLU A 275 -8.25 -20.01 -22.09
C GLU A 275 -7.43 -20.68 -20.97
N GLN A 276 -7.16 -19.94 -19.90
CA GLN A 276 -6.20 -20.33 -18.87
C GLN A 276 -6.80 -21.10 -17.70
N SER A 277 -7.96 -20.67 -17.18
CA SER A 277 -8.56 -21.27 -15.98
C SER A 277 -10.10 -21.15 -15.95
N PRO A 278 -10.82 -21.73 -16.94
CA PRO A 278 -12.27 -21.60 -17.05
C PRO A 278 -13.08 -22.28 -15.93
N THR A 279 -12.44 -23.05 -15.07
CA THR A 279 -13.08 -23.82 -13.98
C THR A 279 -12.93 -23.18 -12.60
N THR A 280 -12.23 -22.05 -12.51
CA THR A 280 -12.03 -21.31 -11.25
C THR A 280 -12.63 -19.90 -11.39
N PRO A 281 -12.82 -19.16 -10.28
CA PRO A 281 -13.27 -17.78 -10.37
C PRO A 281 -12.26 -16.92 -11.11
N ASN A 282 -12.72 -15.96 -11.92
CA ASN A 282 -11.84 -14.95 -12.49
C ASN A 282 -11.32 -14.06 -11.35
N SER A 283 -9.99 -14.02 -11.22
CA SER A 283 -9.33 -13.50 -10.04
C SER A 283 -8.20 -12.55 -10.37
N ILE A 284 -8.33 -11.29 -9.94
CA ILE A 284 -7.29 -10.27 -10.01
C ILE A 284 -6.74 -10.08 -8.59
N VAL A 285 -5.52 -10.55 -8.36
CA VAL A 285 -4.90 -10.62 -7.02
C VAL A 285 -4.15 -9.34 -6.67
N GLU A 286 -3.70 -8.59 -7.67
CA GLU A 286 -3.32 -7.20 -7.54
C GLU A 286 -3.85 -6.41 -8.74
N PHE A 287 -4.75 -5.46 -8.46
CA PHE A 287 -5.10 -4.43 -9.41
C PHE A 287 -4.65 -3.06 -8.92
N GLN A 288 -4.23 -2.23 -9.84
CA GLN A 288 -3.69 -0.90 -9.55
C GLN A 288 -4.63 -0.06 -8.66
N GLY A 289 -4.20 0.18 -7.43
CA GLY A 289 -4.80 1.10 -6.45
C GLY A 289 -4.05 2.42 -6.33
N GLY A 290 -2.91 2.56 -7.03
CA GLY A 290 -1.98 3.66 -6.91
C GLY A 290 -0.66 3.36 -7.66
N SER A 291 0.45 3.92 -7.20
CA SER A 291 1.79 3.67 -7.75
C SER A 291 2.85 3.90 -6.69
N PHE A 292 3.94 3.12 -6.73
CA PHE A 292 5.19 3.51 -6.06
C PHE A 292 5.78 4.78 -6.72
N ASP A 293 6.69 5.46 -6.03
CA ASP A 293 7.43 6.61 -6.57
C ASP A 293 8.91 6.51 -6.16
N PRO A 294 9.86 6.68 -7.10
CA PRO A 294 11.28 6.52 -6.81
C PRO A 294 11.90 7.78 -6.17
N TRP A 295 13.14 7.68 -5.68
CA TRP A 295 13.96 8.85 -5.35
C TRP A 295 14.01 9.84 -6.53
N GLY A 296 13.89 11.14 -6.25
CA GLY A 296 13.75 12.18 -7.28
C GLY A 296 12.50 12.06 -8.16
N GLY A 297 11.50 11.31 -7.72
CA GLY A 297 10.24 11.03 -8.41
C GLY A 297 9.23 12.19 -8.42
N ALA A 298 8.00 11.84 -8.78
CA ALA A 298 6.90 12.75 -9.04
C ALA A 298 6.17 13.24 -7.78
N THR A 299 6.32 12.54 -6.65
CA THR A 299 5.51 12.53 -5.41
C THR A 299 4.23 11.70 -5.50
N PHE A 300 3.85 11.08 -4.37
CA PHE A 300 2.58 10.36 -4.24
C PHE A 300 1.34 11.24 -4.42
N ALA A 301 1.43 12.56 -4.20
CA ALA A 301 0.35 13.48 -4.53
C ALA A 301 0.02 13.46 -6.03
N LYS A 302 1.02 13.35 -6.91
CA LYS A 302 0.78 13.17 -8.35
C LYS A 302 0.28 11.76 -8.67
N CYS A 303 0.77 10.74 -7.98
CA CYS A 303 0.24 9.38 -8.15
C CYS A 303 -1.26 9.30 -7.79
N ALA A 304 -1.69 9.98 -6.73
CA ALA A 304 -3.11 10.07 -6.36
C ALA A 304 -3.96 10.79 -7.43
N VAL A 305 -3.38 11.72 -8.21
CA VAL A 305 -4.06 12.36 -9.35
C VAL A 305 -4.14 11.43 -10.56
N LEU A 306 -3.09 10.64 -10.83
CA LEU A 306 -3.09 9.67 -11.92
C LEU A 306 -4.08 8.53 -11.69
N LEU A 307 -4.11 8.00 -10.47
CA LEU A 307 -4.97 6.89 -10.05
C LEU A 307 -6.10 7.42 -9.15
N ASN A 308 -6.83 8.42 -9.65
CA ASN A 308 -7.93 9.08 -8.95
C ASN A 308 -9.27 8.32 -9.07
N ASP A 309 -10.37 8.96 -8.65
CA ASP A 309 -11.74 8.46 -8.76
C ASP A 309 -12.18 8.18 -10.22
N GLU A 310 -11.65 8.92 -11.20
CA GLU A 310 -11.94 8.66 -12.61
C GLU A 310 -11.33 7.34 -13.08
N PHE A 311 -10.09 7.09 -12.65
CA PHE A 311 -9.41 5.83 -12.92
C PHE A 311 -10.21 4.66 -12.32
N GLU A 312 -10.60 4.75 -11.05
CA GLU A 312 -11.36 3.68 -10.40
C GLU A 312 -12.67 3.38 -11.13
N ARG A 313 -13.49 4.40 -11.43
CA ARG A 313 -14.79 4.15 -12.07
C ARG A 313 -14.67 3.62 -13.49
N VAL A 314 -13.64 3.99 -14.26
CA VAL A 314 -13.45 3.48 -15.63
C VAL A 314 -12.82 2.09 -15.62
N PHE A 315 -11.72 1.90 -14.88
CA PHE A 315 -10.95 0.66 -14.91
C PHE A 315 -11.59 -0.42 -14.04
N TYR A 316 -12.03 -0.12 -12.82
CA TYR A 316 -12.60 -1.16 -11.95
C TYR A 316 -13.94 -1.64 -12.49
N LYS A 317 -14.81 -0.75 -13.01
CA LYS A 317 -16.03 -1.19 -13.68
C LYS A 317 -15.72 -2.04 -14.92
N ASN A 318 -14.64 -1.77 -15.65
CA ASN A 318 -14.17 -2.62 -16.76
C ASN A 318 -13.70 -4.00 -16.27
N ASP A 319 -13.03 -4.08 -15.12
CA ASP A 319 -12.63 -5.35 -14.51
C ASP A 319 -13.85 -6.15 -14.06
N PHE A 320 -14.82 -5.51 -13.39
CA PHE A 320 -16.09 -6.15 -13.05
C PHE A 320 -16.89 -6.55 -14.29
N ALA A 321 -16.74 -5.82 -15.42
CA ALA A 321 -17.33 -6.23 -16.69
C ALA A 321 -16.75 -7.55 -17.22
N SER A 322 -15.53 -7.89 -16.81
CA SER A 322 -14.87 -9.17 -17.13
C SER A 322 -15.33 -10.34 -16.24
N GLY A 323 -16.25 -10.10 -15.30
CA GLY A 323 -16.78 -11.12 -14.40
C GLY A 323 -15.83 -11.51 -13.26
N VAL A 324 -14.97 -10.60 -12.81
CA VAL A 324 -14.05 -10.83 -11.69
C VAL A 324 -14.84 -10.95 -10.37
N THR A 325 -14.56 -12.00 -9.59
CA THR A 325 -15.22 -12.22 -8.28
C THR A 325 -14.24 -12.37 -7.11
N VAL A 326 -12.94 -12.40 -7.41
CA VAL A 326 -11.84 -12.21 -6.46
C VAL A 326 -11.03 -11.03 -6.97
N PHE A 327 -11.13 -9.88 -6.31
CA PHE A 327 -10.53 -8.63 -6.75
C PHE A 327 -9.84 -7.95 -5.56
N ASN A 328 -8.57 -7.61 -5.70
CA ASN A 328 -7.81 -6.94 -4.66
C ASN A 328 -7.17 -5.64 -5.18
N GLN A 329 -7.44 -4.54 -4.49
CA GLN A 329 -6.87 -3.22 -4.80
C GLN A 329 -5.51 -3.06 -4.11
N TYR A 330 -4.43 -3.05 -4.90
CA TYR A 330 -3.05 -2.86 -4.42
C TYR A 330 -2.55 -1.44 -4.71
N MET A 331 -2.36 -0.54 -3.75
CA MET A 331 -2.65 -0.62 -2.31
C MET A 331 -4.01 -0.02 -1.94
N ALA A 332 -4.65 -0.52 -0.88
CA ALA A 332 -5.73 0.20 -0.21
C ALA A 332 -5.20 1.13 0.90
N PHE A 333 -4.24 0.65 1.69
CA PHE A 333 -3.43 1.49 2.58
C PHE A 333 -1.97 1.05 2.49
N GLY A 334 -1.11 1.97 2.07
CA GLY A 334 0.30 1.66 1.87
C GLY A 334 1.14 1.73 3.16
N GLY A 335 1.03 2.81 3.93
CA GLY A 335 1.82 3.02 5.16
C GLY A 335 3.22 3.59 4.90
N THR A 336 4.19 3.25 5.74
CA THR A 336 5.53 3.85 5.74
C THR A 336 6.63 2.80 5.67
N ASN A 337 7.65 3.03 4.84
CA ASN A 337 8.90 2.28 4.83
C ASN A 337 9.84 2.75 5.97
N TRP A 338 9.37 2.63 7.22
CA TRP A 338 10.17 2.96 8.41
C TRP A 338 11.34 1.98 8.57
N GLY A 339 12.36 2.36 9.34
CA GLY A 339 13.45 1.45 9.70
C GLY A 339 14.13 0.77 8.52
N ASN A 340 14.42 1.53 7.45
CA ASN A 340 15.07 1.04 6.22
C ASN A 340 14.39 -0.16 5.52
N LEU A 341 13.12 -0.47 5.83
CA LEU A 341 12.45 -1.65 5.27
C LEU A 341 12.15 -1.54 3.78
N GLY A 342 12.15 -0.33 3.21
CA GLY A 342 11.96 -0.11 1.77
C GLY A 342 13.14 -0.61 0.94
N TYR A 343 12.90 -0.96 -0.32
CA TYR A 343 13.96 -1.23 -1.31
C TYR A 343 14.70 0.04 -1.76
N ALA A 344 15.76 -0.14 -2.55
CA ALA A 344 16.65 0.98 -2.92
C ALA A 344 16.09 2.01 -3.88
N LEU A 345 15.09 1.65 -4.69
CA LEU A 345 14.54 2.57 -5.69
C LEU A 345 13.56 3.58 -5.06
N GLY A 346 12.81 3.19 -4.02
CA GLY A 346 11.83 4.03 -3.34
C GLY A 346 12.38 4.69 -2.08
N TYR A 347 11.62 5.66 -1.57
CA TYR A 347 11.95 6.43 -0.38
C TYR A 347 11.06 6.05 0.81
N THR A 348 11.11 6.83 1.90
CA THR A 348 10.48 6.47 3.19
C THR A 348 8.97 6.32 3.11
N SER A 349 8.26 7.26 2.48
CA SER A 349 6.81 7.13 2.35
C SER A 349 6.43 5.96 1.44
N TYR A 350 5.36 5.27 1.79
CA TYR A 350 4.68 4.32 0.92
C TYR A 350 3.18 4.67 0.83
N ASP A 351 2.85 5.97 0.80
CA ASP A 351 1.46 6.45 0.64
C ASP A 351 0.78 5.86 -0.61
N TYR A 352 1.56 5.61 -1.66
CA TYR A 352 1.18 4.96 -2.90
C TYR A 352 0.15 5.74 -3.74
N GLY A 353 -0.36 6.89 -3.28
CA GLY A 353 -1.57 7.47 -3.84
C GLY A 353 -2.81 6.59 -3.62
N ALA A 354 -2.77 5.74 -2.59
CA ALA A 354 -3.81 4.76 -2.27
C ALA A 354 -5.15 5.41 -1.86
N VAL A 355 -6.18 4.58 -1.71
CA VAL A 355 -7.52 5.02 -1.30
C VAL A 355 -7.56 5.56 0.14
N ILE A 356 -6.72 5.02 1.02
CA ILE A 356 -6.42 5.55 2.36
C ILE A 356 -5.00 6.13 2.34
N SER A 357 -4.84 7.40 2.73
CA SER A 357 -3.54 8.07 2.77
C SER A 357 -2.60 7.46 3.83
N GLU A 358 -1.29 7.72 3.73
CA GLU A 358 -0.29 7.24 4.71
C GLU A 358 -0.58 7.70 6.15
N ASP A 359 -1.15 8.89 6.32
CA ASP A 359 -1.60 9.42 7.61
C ASP A 359 -2.97 8.87 8.07
N ARG A 360 -3.49 7.88 7.34
CA ARG A 360 -4.76 7.16 7.53
C ARG A 360 -6.00 7.98 7.19
N THR A 361 -5.88 9.19 6.66
CA THR A 361 -7.05 9.99 6.28
C THR A 361 -7.76 9.42 5.05
N VAL A 362 -9.08 9.64 4.97
CA VAL A 362 -9.95 9.17 3.86
C VAL A 362 -10.53 10.34 3.07
N VAL A 363 -9.75 11.41 2.92
CA VAL A 363 -10.17 12.67 2.27
C VAL A 363 -10.14 12.63 0.74
N ARG A 364 -9.48 11.64 0.15
CA ARG A 364 -9.35 11.51 -1.31
C ARG A 364 -10.70 11.10 -1.91
N GLU A 365 -11.10 11.74 -3.00
CA GLU A 365 -12.39 11.47 -3.66
C GLU A 365 -12.54 10.01 -4.09
N LYS A 366 -11.43 9.37 -4.48
CA LYS A 366 -11.38 7.93 -4.78
C LYS A 366 -11.88 7.03 -3.65
N TYR A 367 -11.71 7.40 -2.38
CA TYR A 367 -12.33 6.64 -1.27
C TYR A 367 -13.84 6.60 -1.37
N SER A 368 -14.44 7.74 -1.70
CA SER A 368 -15.89 7.81 -1.84
C SER A 368 -16.38 7.09 -3.11
N GLU A 369 -15.65 7.15 -4.23
CA GLU A 369 -16.00 6.43 -5.46
C GLU A 369 -15.86 4.92 -5.31
N ALA A 370 -14.75 4.42 -4.74
CA ALA A 370 -14.56 3.01 -4.42
C ALA A 370 -15.71 2.46 -3.55
N LYS A 371 -16.18 3.26 -2.58
CA LYS A 371 -17.33 2.92 -1.73
C LYS A 371 -18.61 2.71 -2.54
N LEU A 372 -18.85 3.51 -3.58
CA LEU A 372 -20.05 3.37 -4.40
C LEU A 372 -20.08 2.03 -5.14
N LEU A 373 -18.97 1.68 -5.79
CA LEU A 373 -18.85 0.46 -6.57
C LEU A 373 -18.91 -0.80 -5.71
N ALA A 374 -18.21 -0.81 -4.56
CA ALA A 374 -18.22 -1.97 -3.68
C ALA A 374 -19.62 -2.24 -3.11
N ASN A 375 -20.33 -1.21 -2.63
CA ASN A 375 -21.70 -1.37 -2.11
C ASN A 375 -22.71 -1.78 -3.18
N PHE A 376 -22.54 -1.31 -4.42
CA PHE A 376 -23.34 -1.78 -5.55
C PHE A 376 -23.21 -3.29 -5.75
N LEU A 377 -21.98 -3.78 -5.80
CA LEU A 377 -21.71 -5.19 -6.06
C LEU A 377 -22.17 -6.08 -4.90
N GLN A 378 -21.98 -5.63 -3.65
CA GLN A 378 -22.51 -6.33 -2.47
C GLN A 378 -24.05 -6.42 -2.48
N ALA A 379 -24.73 -5.39 -3.00
CA ALA A 379 -26.18 -5.38 -3.15
C ALA A 379 -26.67 -6.19 -4.38
N SER A 380 -25.77 -6.71 -5.22
CA SER A 380 -26.07 -7.31 -6.53
C SER A 380 -25.68 -8.79 -6.62
N PRO A 381 -26.29 -9.71 -5.85
CA PRO A 381 -25.89 -11.12 -5.83
C PRO A 381 -25.99 -11.82 -7.19
N ALA A 382 -26.87 -11.35 -8.09
CA ALA A 382 -26.97 -11.85 -9.46
C ALA A 382 -25.66 -11.67 -10.26
N TYR A 383 -24.82 -10.68 -9.90
CA TYR A 383 -23.50 -10.47 -10.50
C TYR A 383 -22.62 -11.71 -10.38
N LEU A 384 -22.63 -12.36 -9.22
CA LEU A 384 -21.75 -13.50 -8.90
C LEU A 384 -21.98 -14.74 -9.77
N THR A 385 -23.03 -14.77 -10.60
CA THR A 385 -23.32 -15.86 -11.53
C THR A 385 -23.57 -15.35 -12.96
N ALA A 386 -23.44 -14.04 -13.18
CA ALA A 386 -23.61 -13.45 -14.50
C ALA A 386 -22.43 -13.82 -15.40
N THR A 387 -22.71 -14.08 -16.67
CA THR A 387 -21.69 -14.44 -17.66
C THR A 387 -21.43 -13.26 -18.60
N THR A 388 -20.17 -12.87 -18.74
CA THR A 388 -19.79 -11.83 -19.70
C THR A 388 -20.02 -12.29 -21.14
N MET A 389 -20.77 -11.49 -21.88
CA MET A 389 -21.08 -11.69 -23.29
C MET A 389 -20.08 -10.95 -24.17
N ASN A 390 -19.81 -11.49 -25.36
CA ASN A 390 -19.00 -10.79 -26.35
C ASN A 390 -19.71 -9.50 -26.77
N SER A 391 -18.97 -8.41 -26.81
CA SER A 391 -19.46 -7.11 -27.27
C SER A 391 -18.36 -6.34 -27.99
N SER A 392 -18.78 -5.35 -28.77
CA SER A 392 -17.93 -4.40 -29.47
C SER A 392 -18.40 -2.97 -29.20
N ASN A 393 -17.62 -1.99 -29.64
CA ASN A 393 -18.07 -0.60 -29.70
C ASN A 393 -19.41 -0.51 -30.46
N GLY A 394 -20.33 0.30 -29.96
CA GLY A 394 -21.70 0.40 -30.49
C GLY A 394 -22.66 -0.73 -30.08
N SER A 395 -22.19 -1.76 -29.37
CA SER A 395 -23.10 -2.82 -28.88
C SER A 395 -24.09 -2.25 -27.87
N TYR A 396 -25.37 -2.60 -28.04
CA TYR A 396 -26.49 -2.17 -27.19
C TYR A 396 -26.72 -0.66 -27.13
N VAL A 397 -26.06 0.15 -27.95
CA VAL A 397 -26.24 1.61 -28.00
C VAL A 397 -26.38 2.09 -29.43
N ASN A 398 -26.77 3.35 -29.63
CA ASN A 398 -26.98 3.94 -30.96
C ASN A 398 -25.75 4.67 -31.53
N THR A 399 -24.58 4.60 -30.88
CA THR A 399 -23.35 5.27 -31.33
C THR A 399 -22.12 4.37 -31.11
N ALA A 400 -21.15 4.41 -32.03
CA ALA A 400 -19.90 3.68 -31.93
C ALA A 400 -18.88 4.33 -30.98
N GLU A 401 -19.14 5.57 -30.52
CA GLU A 401 -18.30 6.28 -29.54
C GLU A 401 -18.38 5.67 -28.13
N ILE A 402 -19.39 4.84 -27.88
CA ILE A 402 -19.63 4.16 -26.62
C ILE A 402 -19.38 2.66 -26.78
N ALA A 403 -18.70 2.06 -25.82
CA ALA A 403 -18.53 0.63 -25.68
C ALA A 403 -19.39 0.12 -24.52
N THR A 404 -20.07 -1.01 -24.74
CA THR A 404 -20.91 -1.64 -23.72
C THR A 404 -20.53 -3.10 -23.57
N THR A 405 -20.25 -3.55 -22.36
CA THR A 405 -20.05 -4.97 -22.03
C THR A 405 -21.27 -5.48 -21.26
N LYS A 406 -21.95 -6.47 -21.83
CA LYS A 406 -23.12 -7.09 -21.19
C LYS A 406 -22.67 -8.28 -20.33
N LEU A 407 -23.11 -8.33 -19.08
CA LEU A 407 -23.10 -9.54 -18.26
C LEU A 407 -24.53 -10.07 -18.15
N ALA A 408 -24.76 -11.28 -18.66
CA ALA A 408 -26.06 -11.92 -18.66
C ALA A 408 -26.19 -12.82 -17.43
N GLY A 409 -27.06 -12.45 -16.49
CA GLY A 409 -27.53 -13.34 -15.43
C GLY A 409 -28.76 -14.14 -15.86
N ASN A 410 -29.31 -14.93 -14.94
CA ASN A 410 -30.52 -15.73 -15.20
C ASN A 410 -31.77 -14.86 -15.41
N VAL A 411 -31.87 -13.77 -14.64
CA VAL A 411 -32.97 -12.77 -14.74
C VAL A 411 -32.35 -11.39 -14.92
N THR A 412 -31.56 -10.95 -13.94
CA THR A 412 -30.89 -9.66 -13.98
C THR A 412 -29.75 -9.64 -15.00
N ASN A 413 -29.67 -8.58 -15.79
CA ASN A 413 -28.54 -8.32 -16.69
C ASN A 413 -27.85 -7.02 -16.30
N PHE A 414 -26.54 -6.95 -16.55
CA PHE A 414 -25.71 -5.78 -16.30
C PHE A 414 -25.12 -5.31 -17.62
N TYR A 415 -25.00 -3.99 -17.79
CA TYR A 415 -24.45 -3.33 -18.96
C TYR A 415 -23.43 -2.31 -18.48
N VAL A 416 -22.15 -2.68 -18.55
CA VAL A 416 -21.05 -1.77 -18.23
C VAL A 416 -20.76 -0.91 -19.45
N ILE A 417 -21.00 0.39 -19.31
CA ILE A 417 -20.95 1.39 -20.37
C ILE A 417 -19.74 2.28 -20.13
N ARG A 418 -18.93 2.52 -21.16
CA ARG A 418 -17.80 3.45 -21.14
C ARG A 418 -17.60 4.09 -22.51
N HIS A 419 -16.76 5.11 -22.60
CA HIS A 419 -16.29 5.58 -23.90
C HIS A 419 -15.46 4.50 -24.61
N ALA A 420 -15.62 4.40 -25.93
CA ALA A 420 -14.78 3.57 -26.79
C ALA A 420 -13.32 4.05 -26.73
N ALA A 421 -13.11 5.36 -26.85
CA ALA A 421 -11.87 6.03 -26.49
C ALA A 421 -11.87 6.31 -24.98
N TYR A 422 -11.46 5.32 -24.19
CA TYR A 422 -11.61 5.30 -22.73
C TYR A 422 -10.96 6.49 -22.00
N ASN A 423 -9.97 7.14 -22.62
CA ASN A 423 -9.21 8.27 -22.08
C ASN A 423 -9.80 9.65 -22.40
N THR A 424 -10.90 9.73 -23.15
CA THR A 424 -11.54 11.00 -23.55
C THR A 424 -12.12 11.79 -22.38
N TYR A 425 -11.99 13.12 -22.45
CA TYR A 425 -12.67 14.07 -21.56
C TYR A 425 -14.00 14.58 -22.13
N GLU A 426 -14.28 14.29 -23.40
CA GLU A 426 -15.53 14.68 -24.05
C GLU A 426 -16.70 13.89 -23.50
N SER A 427 -17.89 14.50 -23.56
CA SER A 427 -19.14 13.84 -23.19
C SER A 427 -19.87 13.38 -24.44
N THR A 428 -20.42 12.15 -24.41
CA THR A 428 -21.18 11.59 -25.52
C THR A 428 -22.63 11.35 -25.12
N ASN A 429 -23.56 11.81 -25.97
CA ASN A 429 -24.98 11.49 -25.85
C ASN A 429 -25.30 10.17 -26.54
N TYR A 430 -26.12 9.33 -25.92
CA TYR A 430 -26.47 8.01 -26.44
C TYR A 430 -27.88 7.57 -26.04
N ARG A 431 -28.36 6.49 -26.66
CA ARG A 431 -29.52 5.72 -26.23
C ARG A 431 -29.09 4.27 -26.01
N LEU A 432 -29.60 3.65 -24.96
CA LEU A 432 -29.29 2.28 -24.56
C LEU A 432 -30.43 1.35 -24.99
N ASN A 433 -30.14 0.38 -25.84
CA ASN A 433 -31.06 -0.60 -26.39
C ASN A 433 -30.89 -1.94 -25.67
N VAL A 434 -31.87 -2.32 -24.86
CA VAL A 434 -31.81 -3.50 -23.99
C VAL A 434 -33.01 -4.42 -24.18
N SER A 435 -32.86 -5.66 -23.74
CA SER A 435 -33.96 -6.61 -23.61
C SER A 435 -34.33 -6.73 -22.14
N THR A 436 -35.63 -6.68 -21.86
CA THR A 436 -36.20 -6.77 -20.50
C THR A 436 -37.34 -7.79 -20.48
N SER A 437 -37.85 -8.12 -19.30
CA SER A 437 -39.10 -8.89 -19.15
C SER A 437 -40.33 -8.21 -19.77
N LYS A 438 -40.28 -6.91 -20.06
CA LYS A 438 -41.33 -6.14 -20.76
C LYS A 438 -41.05 -5.98 -22.27
N GLY A 439 -40.06 -6.69 -22.81
CA GLY A 439 -39.66 -6.67 -24.21
C GLY A 439 -38.42 -5.83 -24.49
N ALA A 440 -38.17 -5.56 -25.77
CA ALA A 440 -37.06 -4.71 -26.21
C ALA A 440 -37.36 -3.23 -25.97
N ILE A 441 -36.45 -2.52 -25.30
CA ILE A 441 -36.63 -1.13 -24.88
C ILE A 441 -35.42 -0.30 -25.31
N SER A 442 -35.66 0.90 -25.83
CA SER A 442 -34.64 1.93 -26.06
C SER A 442 -34.75 3.01 -24.98
N ILE A 443 -33.79 3.04 -24.06
CA ILE A 443 -33.71 3.96 -22.93
C ILE A 443 -32.93 5.22 -23.37
N PRO A 444 -33.44 6.45 -23.11
CA PRO A 444 -34.62 6.75 -22.30
C PRO A 444 -35.92 6.81 -23.14
N GLN A 445 -37.04 6.40 -22.56
CA GLN A 445 -38.37 6.42 -23.17
C GLN A 445 -39.04 7.80 -23.07
N LEU A 446 -38.75 8.58 -22.03
CA LEU A 446 -39.37 9.88 -21.74
C LEU A 446 -38.46 11.09 -22.06
N SER A 447 -37.20 10.86 -22.42
CA SER A 447 -36.28 11.90 -22.88
C SER A 447 -35.53 11.49 -24.16
N ALA A 448 -34.78 12.43 -24.75
CA ALA A 448 -34.13 12.23 -26.04
C ALA A 448 -32.91 11.29 -25.94
N THR A 449 -32.03 11.54 -24.96
CA THR A 449 -30.74 10.83 -24.80
C THR A 449 -30.36 10.72 -23.34
N LEU A 450 -29.50 9.73 -23.05
CA LEU A 450 -28.62 9.68 -21.89
C LEU A 450 -27.31 10.41 -22.24
N THR A 451 -26.49 10.69 -21.23
CA THR A 451 -25.15 11.29 -21.38
C THR A 451 -24.14 10.45 -20.61
N LEU A 452 -22.97 10.21 -21.21
CA LEU A 452 -21.79 9.72 -20.51
C LEU A 452 -20.75 10.83 -20.49
N ASN A 453 -20.39 11.30 -19.31
CA ASN A 453 -19.37 12.33 -19.13
C ASN A 453 -17.95 11.79 -19.39
N GLY A 454 -17.01 12.69 -19.68
CA GLY A 454 -15.60 12.36 -19.89
C GLY A 454 -15.02 11.52 -18.75
N ARG A 455 -14.22 10.50 -19.10
CA ARG A 455 -13.66 9.51 -18.16
C ARG A 455 -14.66 9.01 -17.12
N ASP A 456 -15.86 8.68 -17.57
CA ASP A 456 -16.87 8.02 -16.76
C ASP A 456 -17.19 6.64 -17.33
N SER A 457 -17.65 5.76 -16.44
CA SER A 457 -18.24 4.48 -16.79
C SER A 457 -19.40 4.20 -15.84
N LYS A 458 -20.44 3.53 -16.34
CA LYS A 458 -21.68 3.26 -15.61
C LYS A 458 -22.10 1.80 -15.74
N ILE A 459 -22.85 1.30 -14.76
CA ILE A 459 -23.45 -0.02 -14.81
C ILE A 459 -24.97 0.14 -14.85
N SER A 460 -25.52 0.09 -16.07
CA SER A 460 -26.96 0.00 -16.26
C SER A 460 -27.42 -1.44 -16.00
N VAL A 461 -28.64 -1.61 -15.49
CA VAL A 461 -29.19 -2.93 -15.17
C VAL A 461 -30.56 -3.13 -15.81
N THR A 462 -30.91 -4.38 -16.08
CA THR A 462 -32.28 -4.79 -16.43
C THR A 462 -32.75 -5.94 -15.57
N ASP A 463 -34.07 -5.97 -15.31
CA ASP A 463 -34.74 -7.00 -14.50
C ASP A 463 -34.01 -7.26 -13.18
N TYR A 464 -33.62 -6.18 -12.51
CA TYR A 464 -32.86 -6.20 -11.27
C TYR A 464 -33.79 -6.52 -10.09
N ASP A 465 -33.40 -7.53 -9.32
CA ASP A 465 -34.18 -8.03 -8.19
C ASP A 465 -33.96 -7.16 -6.95
N LEU A 466 -35.07 -6.68 -6.38
CA LEU A 466 -35.12 -5.88 -5.16
C LEU A 466 -35.85 -6.66 -4.04
N GLY A 467 -35.82 -8.00 -4.11
CA GLY A 467 -36.48 -8.89 -3.17
C GLY A 467 -37.99 -8.82 -3.30
N THR A 468 -38.68 -8.40 -2.22
CA THR A 468 -40.14 -8.32 -2.20
C THR A 468 -40.69 -7.01 -2.78
N ALA A 469 -39.83 -6.04 -3.11
CA ALA A 469 -40.23 -4.78 -3.72
C ALA A 469 -40.58 -4.94 -5.22
N PRO A 470 -41.29 -3.97 -5.83
CA PRO A 470 -41.50 -3.94 -7.27
C PRO A 470 -40.19 -4.10 -8.03
N ARG A 471 -40.15 -5.03 -9.00
CA ARG A 471 -38.95 -5.32 -9.78
C ARG A 471 -38.51 -4.08 -10.56
N LEU A 472 -37.20 -3.80 -10.54
CA LEU A 472 -36.58 -2.76 -11.36
C LEU A 472 -36.34 -3.31 -12.77
N ILE A 473 -37.21 -2.95 -13.71
CA ILE A 473 -37.18 -3.45 -15.08
C ILE A 473 -35.97 -2.90 -15.83
N TYR A 474 -35.63 -1.62 -15.63
CA TYR A 474 -34.34 -1.08 -16.03
C TYR A 474 -33.93 0.11 -15.17
N SER A 475 -32.62 0.33 -15.08
CA SER A 475 -32.04 1.61 -14.63
C SER A 475 -30.90 2.02 -15.53
N SER A 476 -30.92 3.27 -16.01
CA SER A 476 -29.75 3.89 -16.63
C SER A 476 -28.80 4.56 -15.64
N ALA A 477 -29.26 4.81 -14.41
CA ALA A 477 -28.44 5.35 -13.33
C ALA A 477 -27.70 4.21 -12.60
N ASP A 478 -26.54 4.52 -12.04
CA ASP A 478 -25.82 3.58 -11.18
C ASP A 478 -26.63 3.36 -9.88
N ILE A 479 -26.69 2.11 -9.43
CA ILE A 479 -27.25 1.77 -8.12
C ILE A 479 -26.13 1.87 -7.10
N PHE A 480 -26.34 2.56 -5.98
CA PHE A 480 -25.40 2.53 -4.86
C PHE A 480 -25.68 1.33 -3.95
N THR A 481 -26.92 1.18 -3.50
CA THR A 481 -27.34 0.07 -2.63
C THR A 481 -28.86 -0.03 -2.58
N TRP A 482 -29.37 -1.15 -2.07
CA TRP A 482 -30.76 -1.29 -1.66
C TRP A 482 -30.90 -2.29 -0.51
N LYS A 483 -31.90 -2.10 0.35
CA LYS A 483 -32.22 -3.00 1.47
C LYS A 483 -33.71 -2.91 1.83
N THR A 484 -34.24 -3.97 2.43
CA THR A 484 -35.61 -4.03 2.95
C THR A 484 -35.59 -4.05 4.49
N TYR A 485 -36.47 -3.25 5.08
CA TYR A 485 -36.64 -3.03 6.52
C TYR A 485 -38.12 -3.18 6.86
N ASP A 486 -38.48 -4.25 7.58
CA ASP A 486 -39.87 -4.66 7.73
C ASP A 486 -40.55 -4.82 6.36
N SER A 487 -41.52 -3.97 6.01
CA SER A 487 -42.11 -3.92 4.67
C SER A 487 -41.47 -2.86 3.75
N LYS A 488 -40.74 -1.88 4.28
CA LYS A 488 -40.18 -0.73 3.55
C LYS A 488 -38.91 -1.15 2.82
N THR A 489 -38.83 -0.92 1.51
CA THR A 489 -37.59 -1.08 0.74
C THR A 489 -37.03 0.27 0.37
N VAL A 490 -35.73 0.44 0.53
CA VAL A 490 -34.99 1.65 0.19
C VAL A 490 -34.01 1.32 -0.92
N LEU A 491 -34.03 2.10 -2.01
CA LEU A 491 -33.14 1.98 -3.15
C LEU A 491 -32.45 3.34 -3.37
N LEU A 492 -31.11 3.36 -3.37
CA LEU A 492 -30.32 4.56 -3.65
C LEU A 492 -29.71 4.41 -5.04
N ILE A 493 -30.04 5.36 -5.92
CA ILE A 493 -29.47 5.43 -7.26
C ILE A 493 -28.88 6.82 -7.51
N TYR A 494 -27.83 6.88 -8.32
CA TYR A 494 -27.09 8.11 -8.54
C TYR A 494 -26.62 8.28 -9.99
N GLY A 495 -26.33 9.54 -10.32
CA GLY A 495 -25.70 9.95 -11.58
C GLY A 495 -24.79 11.16 -11.38
N ALA A 496 -24.00 11.51 -12.37
CA ALA A 496 -23.16 12.70 -12.35
C ALA A 496 -23.96 13.96 -12.70
N MET A 497 -23.46 15.12 -12.28
CA MET A 497 -24.06 16.40 -12.69
C MET A 497 -24.15 16.50 -14.22
N ASN A 498 -25.20 17.18 -14.70
CA ASN A 498 -25.54 17.36 -16.12
C ASN A 498 -26.00 16.09 -16.86
N GLU A 499 -26.21 14.98 -16.16
CA GLU A 499 -26.79 13.77 -16.75
C GLU A 499 -28.32 13.77 -16.61
N THR A 500 -28.99 13.05 -17.52
CA THR A 500 -30.40 12.69 -17.41
C THR A 500 -30.53 11.18 -17.35
N HIS A 501 -31.31 10.70 -16.39
CA HIS A 501 -31.50 9.27 -16.14
C HIS A 501 -32.97 8.88 -16.17
N GLU A 502 -33.18 7.57 -16.35
CA GLU A 502 -34.49 6.96 -16.35
C GLU A 502 -34.43 5.58 -15.70
N VAL A 503 -35.44 5.29 -14.89
CA VAL A 503 -35.68 3.97 -14.31
C VAL A 503 -37.12 3.56 -14.57
N ALA A 504 -37.36 2.25 -14.63
CA ALA A 504 -38.72 1.72 -14.70
C ALA A 504 -38.95 0.53 -13.80
N PHE A 505 -40.16 0.44 -13.24
CA PHE A 505 -40.57 -0.58 -12.29
C PHE A 505 -41.84 -1.30 -12.76
N ASP A 506 -41.95 -2.58 -12.40
CA ASP A 506 -43.19 -3.36 -12.52
C ASP A 506 -44.14 -3.01 -11.37
N ALA A 507 -44.80 -1.86 -11.50
CA ALA A 507 -45.68 -1.26 -10.52
C ALA A 507 -46.82 -0.49 -11.22
N ASP A 508 -47.91 -0.22 -10.50
CA ASP A 508 -49.09 0.48 -11.04
C ASP A 508 -49.28 1.90 -10.47
N ASN A 509 -48.44 2.31 -9.51
CA ASN A 509 -48.50 3.61 -8.88
C ASN A 509 -47.11 4.11 -8.45
N ALA A 510 -46.95 5.43 -8.43
CA ALA A 510 -45.79 6.11 -7.86
C ALA A 510 -46.13 7.56 -7.47
N LYS A 511 -45.43 8.08 -6.47
CA LYS A 511 -45.63 9.42 -5.91
C LYS A 511 -44.29 10.06 -5.56
N ILE A 512 -44.12 11.33 -5.93
CA ILE A 512 -42.98 12.14 -5.49
C ILE A 512 -43.18 12.48 -4.01
N ILE A 513 -42.22 12.08 -3.19
CA ILE A 513 -42.18 12.32 -1.73
C ILE A 513 -41.36 13.57 -1.42
N GLU A 514 -40.24 13.75 -2.13
CA GLU A 514 -39.35 14.89 -1.95
C GLU A 514 -38.90 15.41 -3.32
N GLY A 515 -38.93 16.74 -3.48
CA GLY A 515 -38.51 17.43 -4.70
C GLY A 515 -39.61 17.64 -5.74
N SER A 516 -39.25 18.16 -6.91
CA SER A 516 -40.18 18.58 -7.98
C SER A 516 -39.64 18.40 -9.41
N GLY A 517 -38.42 17.87 -9.58
CA GLY A 517 -37.73 17.75 -10.88
C GLY A 517 -37.94 16.41 -11.60
N VAL A 518 -38.89 15.60 -11.15
CA VAL A 518 -39.08 14.22 -11.60
C VAL A 518 -40.34 14.09 -12.47
N LYS A 519 -40.21 13.44 -13.63
CA LYS A 519 -41.33 13.06 -14.49
C LYS A 519 -41.69 11.60 -14.26
N ILE A 520 -42.97 11.33 -13.99
CA ILE A 520 -43.49 9.97 -13.78
C ILE A 520 -44.52 9.68 -14.89
N ASN A 521 -44.33 8.57 -15.60
CA ASN A 521 -45.31 8.01 -16.52
C ASN A 521 -45.75 6.63 -16.02
N ILE A 522 -47.06 6.36 -16.03
CA ILE A 522 -47.63 5.11 -15.52
C ILE A 522 -48.60 4.56 -16.57
N ALA A 523 -48.32 3.36 -17.08
CA ALA A 523 -49.21 2.66 -18.01
C ALA A 523 -49.01 1.15 -17.91
N ASN A 524 -50.11 0.36 -17.90
CA ASN A 524 -50.06 -1.12 -17.96
C ASN A 524 -49.15 -1.78 -16.91
N ASN A 525 -49.23 -1.36 -15.63
CA ASN A 525 -48.36 -1.83 -14.54
C ASN A 525 -46.87 -1.63 -14.86
N PHE A 526 -46.56 -0.46 -15.39
CA PHE A 526 -45.21 -0.04 -15.72
C PHE A 526 -45.05 1.43 -15.35
N VAL A 527 -44.27 1.68 -14.30
CA VAL A 527 -43.93 3.04 -13.83
C VAL A 527 -42.58 3.40 -14.41
N ILE A 528 -42.49 4.49 -15.16
CA ILE A 528 -41.24 5.06 -15.69
C ILE A 528 -40.98 6.39 -14.99
N ILE A 529 -39.79 6.55 -14.43
CA ILE A 529 -39.34 7.75 -13.72
C ILE A 529 -38.15 8.32 -14.48
N ASN A 530 -38.26 9.56 -14.94
CA ASN A 530 -37.22 10.28 -15.67
C ASN A 530 -36.85 11.58 -14.94
N TRP A 531 -35.57 11.87 -14.79
CA TRP A 531 -35.10 13.09 -14.12
C TRP A 531 -33.72 13.51 -14.63
N SER A 532 -33.43 14.80 -14.50
CA SER A 532 -32.08 15.34 -14.66
C SER A 532 -31.39 15.45 -13.31
N ILE A 533 -30.11 15.08 -13.23
CA ILE A 533 -29.34 15.14 -12.01
C ILE A 533 -29.19 16.60 -11.56
N SER A 534 -29.48 16.86 -10.29
CA SER A 534 -29.45 18.19 -9.70
C SER A 534 -28.66 18.20 -8.39
N SER A 535 -28.37 19.39 -7.86
CA SER A 535 -27.72 19.56 -6.56
C SER A 535 -28.59 19.13 -5.38
N SER A 536 -29.91 19.00 -5.57
CA SER A 536 -30.87 18.52 -4.57
C SER A 536 -31.30 17.10 -4.91
N ARG A 537 -31.34 16.23 -3.90
CA ARG A 537 -31.86 14.87 -4.08
C ARG A 537 -33.35 14.91 -4.39
N GLN A 538 -33.88 13.83 -4.92
CA GLN A 538 -35.33 13.63 -5.04
C GLN A 538 -35.67 12.26 -4.44
N VAL A 539 -36.89 12.11 -3.93
CA VAL A 539 -37.37 10.83 -3.40
C VAL A 539 -38.72 10.50 -4.03
N VAL A 540 -38.83 9.30 -4.60
CA VAL A 540 -40.05 8.79 -5.21
C VAL A 540 -40.45 7.50 -4.52
N GLN A 541 -41.70 7.42 -4.07
CA GLN A 541 -42.30 6.18 -3.61
C GLN A 541 -42.90 5.47 -4.83
N VAL A 542 -42.57 4.19 -5.00
CA VAL A 542 -43.08 3.31 -6.06
C VAL A 542 -43.85 2.17 -5.42
N GLY A 543 -45.08 1.93 -5.87
CA GLY A 543 -46.00 1.07 -5.15
C GLY A 543 -46.23 1.58 -3.72
N GLU A 544 -46.49 0.65 -2.80
CA GLU A 544 -46.78 1.02 -1.40
C GLU A 544 -45.52 1.24 -0.56
N ASN A 545 -44.43 0.51 -0.83
CA ASN A 545 -43.34 0.37 0.15
C ASN A 545 -41.92 0.60 -0.40
N LEU A 546 -41.73 0.87 -1.69
CA LEU A 546 -40.39 1.12 -2.26
C LEU A 546 -40.11 2.62 -2.32
N PHE A 547 -39.05 3.07 -1.65
CA PHE A 547 -38.57 4.45 -1.66
C PHE A 547 -37.27 4.54 -2.45
N VAL A 548 -37.33 5.27 -3.56
CA VAL A 548 -36.22 5.44 -4.50
C VAL A 548 -35.62 6.84 -4.29
N TYR A 549 -34.37 6.87 -3.81
CA TYR A 549 -33.58 8.08 -3.62
C TYR A 549 -32.77 8.34 -4.90
N LEU A 550 -33.06 9.47 -5.55
CA LEU A 550 -32.41 9.92 -6.78
C LEU A 550 -31.35 10.96 -6.39
N LEU A 551 -30.07 10.57 -6.47
CA LEU A 551 -28.94 11.33 -5.94
C LEU A 551 -28.03 11.82 -7.08
N ASN A 552 -27.31 12.92 -6.85
CA ASN A 552 -26.06 13.13 -7.57
C ASN A 552 -24.91 12.34 -6.90
N ARG A 553 -23.84 12.06 -7.65
CA ARG A 553 -22.69 11.28 -7.16
C ARG A 553 -22.11 11.82 -5.85
N ASN A 554 -21.91 13.13 -5.74
CA ASN A 554 -21.34 13.76 -4.53
C ASN A 554 -22.27 13.65 -3.30
N GLN A 555 -23.58 13.57 -3.50
CA GLN A 555 -24.51 13.22 -2.42
C GLN A 555 -24.37 11.76 -2.02
N ALA A 556 -24.27 10.85 -2.99
CA ALA A 556 -24.09 9.42 -2.74
C ALA A 556 -22.80 9.11 -1.96
N TYR A 557 -21.73 9.89 -2.18
CA TYR A 557 -20.48 9.80 -1.41
C TYR A 557 -20.66 9.94 0.10
N ASN A 558 -21.69 10.65 0.56
CA ASN A 558 -21.96 10.87 1.99
C ASN A 558 -22.82 9.75 2.62
N PHE A 559 -23.33 8.82 1.81
CA PHE A 559 -24.04 7.66 2.33
C PHE A 559 -23.09 6.53 2.73
N TRP A 560 -23.51 5.76 3.73
CA TRP A 560 -22.81 4.65 4.32
C TRP A 560 -23.79 3.48 4.46
N VAL A 561 -23.29 2.27 4.20
CA VAL A 561 -24.01 1.02 4.44
C VAL A 561 -23.24 0.26 5.50
N LEU A 562 -23.81 0.17 6.69
CA LEU A 562 -23.12 -0.43 7.84
C LEU A 562 -23.82 -1.74 8.21
N ASN A 563 -23.09 -2.84 8.16
CA ASN A 563 -23.61 -4.13 8.59
C ASN A 563 -23.93 -4.08 10.09
N LEU A 564 -25.07 -4.65 10.45
CA LEU A 564 -25.44 -4.91 11.83
C LEU A 564 -24.77 -6.22 12.29
N PRO A 565 -24.47 -6.37 13.60
CA PRO A 565 -23.92 -7.59 14.13
C PRO A 565 -24.84 -8.78 13.86
N ASP A 566 -24.25 -9.90 13.44
CA ASP A 566 -24.97 -11.14 13.15
C ASP A 566 -24.46 -12.26 14.08
N ALA A 567 -25.38 -12.96 14.74
CA ALA A 567 -25.08 -14.12 15.58
C ALA A 567 -25.01 -15.44 14.77
N GLY A 568 -25.27 -15.38 13.47
CA GLY A 568 -25.20 -16.49 12.54
C GLY A 568 -23.76 -17.01 12.31
N PRO A 569 -23.63 -18.13 11.57
CA PRO A 569 -22.35 -18.82 11.39
C PRO A 569 -21.30 -18.02 10.58
N THR A 570 -21.71 -16.97 9.87
CA THR A 570 -20.83 -16.03 9.16
C THR A 570 -20.48 -14.80 9.99
N GLY A 571 -21.07 -14.62 11.18
CA GLY A 571 -20.79 -13.48 12.07
C GLY A 571 -20.81 -12.12 11.37
N ASN A 572 -19.87 -11.26 11.73
CA ASN A 572 -19.75 -9.91 11.16
C ASN A 572 -19.08 -9.87 9.77
N PHE A 573 -18.69 -11.02 9.21
CA PHE A 573 -18.02 -11.06 7.91
C PHE A 573 -18.97 -10.63 6.78
N SER A 574 -18.47 -9.77 5.88
CA SER A 574 -19.24 -9.32 4.71
C SER A 574 -19.55 -10.51 3.80
N ASN A 575 -20.84 -10.73 3.51
CA ASN A 575 -21.30 -11.80 2.62
C ASN A 575 -22.40 -11.35 1.65
N GLY A 576 -22.65 -10.04 1.52
CA GLY A 576 -23.71 -9.45 0.69
C GLY A 576 -25.14 -9.60 1.25
N SER A 577 -25.38 -10.60 2.10
CA SER A 577 -26.69 -10.90 2.69
C SER A 577 -26.89 -10.32 4.10
N ASN A 578 -25.85 -9.75 4.71
CA ASN A 578 -25.96 -9.17 6.05
C ASN A 578 -27.07 -8.10 6.11
N SER A 579 -27.79 -8.10 7.24
CA SER A 579 -28.60 -6.96 7.67
C SER A 579 -27.70 -5.75 7.81
N ALA A 580 -28.11 -4.61 7.26
CA ALA A 580 -27.32 -3.38 7.29
C ALA A 580 -28.25 -2.19 7.47
N VAL A 581 -27.72 -1.06 7.92
CA VAL A 581 -28.42 0.24 7.94
C VAL A 581 -27.86 1.16 6.85
N ILE A 582 -28.71 2.02 6.30
CA ILE A 582 -28.31 3.04 5.32
C ILE A 582 -28.37 4.41 5.99
N VAL A 583 -27.22 5.06 6.06
CA VAL A 583 -27.03 6.32 6.79
C VAL A 583 -26.34 7.34 5.89
N ASN A 584 -26.93 8.52 5.75
CA ASN A 584 -26.28 9.70 5.19
C ASN A 584 -25.62 10.48 6.35
N ALA A 585 -24.31 10.72 6.24
CA ALA A 585 -23.53 11.39 7.29
C ALA A 585 -22.35 12.16 6.67
N GLY A 586 -21.32 12.43 7.47
CA GLY A 586 -20.10 13.12 7.02
C GLY A 586 -18.94 12.16 6.75
N TYR A 587 -17.80 12.48 7.35
CA TYR A 587 -16.48 11.96 7.03
C TYR A 587 -16.32 10.43 7.04
N LEU A 588 -16.69 9.75 8.13
CA LEU A 588 -16.58 8.29 8.24
C LEU A 588 -17.56 7.74 9.27
N LEU A 589 -18.26 6.66 8.93
CA LEU A 589 -18.91 5.80 9.93
C LEU A 589 -18.20 4.45 9.97
N ARG A 590 -18.00 3.93 11.18
CA ARG A 590 -17.20 2.72 11.46
C ARG A 590 -18.09 1.51 11.73
N THR A 591 -19.02 1.63 12.67
CA THR A 591 -19.87 0.51 13.09
C THR A 591 -21.30 0.96 13.35
N ALA A 592 -22.23 0.00 13.30
CA ALA A 592 -23.62 0.16 13.66
C ALA A 592 -24.09 -1.04 14.50
N ALA A 593 -24.92 -0.80 15.52
CA ALA A 593 -25.58 -1.85 16.29
C ALA A 593 -26.97 -1.38 16.74
N VAL A 594 -27.92 -2.30 16.90
CA VAL A 594 -29.27 -1.99 17.42
C VAL A 594 -29.43 -2.61 18.80
N GLU A 595 -29.73 -1.79 19.80
CA GLU A 595 -30.05 -2.22 21.16
C GLU A 595 -31.42 -1.65 21.57
N GLY A 596 -32.41 -2.53 21.73
CA GLY A 596 -33.79 -2.12 21.97
C GLY A 596 -34.33 -1.25 20.82
N SER A 597 -34.66 0.01 21.12
CA SER A 597 -35.14 1.00 20.14
C SER A 597 -34.07 2.01 19.71
N VAL A 598 -32.80 1.77 20.03
CA VAL A 598 -31.69 2.69 19.76
C VAL A 598 -30.77 2.11 18.68
N LEU A 599 -30.48 2.90 17.65
CA LEU A 599 -29.38 2.62 16.72
C LEU A 599 -28.12 3.31 17.23
N GLN A 600 -27.13 2.50 17.60
CA GLN A 600 -25.82 2.94 18.04
C GLN A 600 -24.88 3.00 16.84
N LEU A 601 -24.27 4.16 16.62
CA LEU A 601 -23.30 4.40 15.56
C LEU A 601 -21.96 4.81 16.17
N THR A 602 -20.87 4.32 15.60
CA THR A 602 -19.53 4.87 15.84
C THR A 602 -18.96 5.44 14.56
N GLY A 603 -18.19 6.51 14.65
CA GLY A 603 -17.62 7.16 13.49
C GLY A 603 -16.86 8.43 13.84
N ASP A 604 -16.47 9.13 12.79
CA ASP A 604 -15.52 10.23 12.86
C ASP A 604 -16.07 11.46 12.14
N LEU A 605 -15.73 12.64 12.66
CA LEU A 605 -16.17 13.94 12.16
C LEU A 605 -14.96 14.83 11.89
N ASN A 606 -14.88 15.38 10.68
CA ASN A 606 -13.96 16.48 10.36
C ASN A 606 -14.67 17.85 10.32
N GLN A 607 -16.00 17.85 10.43
CA GLN A 607 -16.86 19.03 10.47
C GLN A 607 -18.24 18.66 11.03
N THR A 608 -18.99 19.67 11.48
CA THR A 608 -20.38 19.49 11.92
C THR A 608 -21.22 19.07 10.71
N THR A 609 -21.99 18.00 10.87
CA THR A 609 -22.78 17.44 9.77
C THR A 609 -24.16 17.00 10.25
N SER A 610 -25.11 16.96 9.34
CA SER A 610 -26.40 16.32 9.60
C SER A 610 -26.22 14.80 9.48
N ILE A 611 -26.98 14.06 10.27
CA ILE A 611 -27.12 12.61 10.11
C ILE A 611 -28.55 12.28 9.76
N GLU A 612 -28.72 11.37 8.82
CA GLU A 612 -30.01 10.89 8.38
C GLU A 612 -29.96 9.38 8.15
N VAL A 613 -30.81 8.64 8.86
CA VAL A 613 -30.94 7.19 8.73
C VAL A 613 -32.18 6.90 7.91
N VAL A 614 -31.97 6.56 6.64
CA VAL A 614 -33.07 6.32 5.69
C VAL A 614 -33.54 4.86 5.68
N GLY A 615 -32.66 3.95 6.11
CA GLY A 615 -32.91 2.51 6.15
C GLY A 615 -32.54 1.89 7.49
N VAL A 616 -33.56 1.59 8.29
CA VAL A 616 -33.46 0.85 9.56
C VAL A 616 -34.84 0.26 9.90
N SER A 617 -34.89 -0.77 10.75
CA SER A 617 -36.13 -1.33 11.30
C SER A 617 -37.00 -0.23 11.94
N SER A 618 -38.32 -0.32 11.73
CA SER A 618 -39.29 0.60 12.34
C SER A 618 -39.33 0.54 13.87
N SER A 619 -38.75 -0.50 14.48
CA SER A 619 -38.58 -0.61 15.94
C SER A 619 -37.58 0.41 16.51
N VAL A 620 -36.68 0.94 15.68
CA VAL A 620 -35.70 1.96 16.08
C VAL A 620 -36.37 3.34 16.10
N LYS A 621 -36.19 4.08 17.19
CA LYS A 621 -36.83 5.38 17.44
C LYS A 621 -35.85 6.48 17.80
N SER A 622 -34.60 6.15 18.13
CA SER A 622 -33.58 7.13 18.53
C SER A 622 -32.19 6.70 18.09
N LEU A 623 -31.29 7.67 18.01
CA LEU A 623 -29.89 7.48 17.64
C LEU A 623 -28.95 7.74 18.82
N SER A 624 -27.81 7.04 18.83
CA SER A 624 -26.64 7.45 19.60
C SER A 624 -25.40 7.41 18.72
N PHE A 625 -24.48 8.35 18.92
CA PHE A 625 -23.22 8.43 18.19
C PHE A 625 -22.04 8.51 19.16
N ASN A 626 -21.04 7.65 18.99
CA ASN A 626 -19.87 7.54 19.85
C ASN A 626 -20.23 7.46 21.36
N GLY A 627 -21.26 6.65 21.67
CA GLY A 627 -21.76 6.46 23.04
C GLY A 627 -22.65 7.58 23.59
N GLN A 628 -22.91 8.65 22.83
CA GLN A 628 -23.77 9.76 23.26
C GLN A 628 -25.14 9.70 22.58
N SER A 629 -26.22 9.79 23.36
CA SER A 629 -27.58 9.89 22.83
C SER A 629 -27.78 11.18 22.04
N LEU A 630 -28.48 11.09 20.91
CA LEU A 630 -28.77 12.24 20.04
C LEU A 630 -30.25 12.64 20.12
N SER A 631 -30.52 13.95 20.03
CA SER A 631 -31.88 14.44 19.80
C SER A 631 -32.32 14.00 18.42
N THR A 632 -33.27 13.07 18.36
CA THR A 632 -33.65 12.39 17.12
C THR A 632 -35.06 12.77 16.72
N ASP A 633 -35.23 13.33 15.53
CA ASP A 633 -36.52 13.51 14.89
C ASP A 633 -36.82 12.31 13.99
N VAL A 634 -38.10 11.91 13.92
CA VAL A 634 -38.54 10.82 13.04
C VAL A 634 -39.65 11.37 12.14
N ASP A 635 -39.42 11.34 10.83
CA ASP A 635 -40.41 11.81 9.87
C ASP A 635 -41.53 10.79 9.62
N SER A 636 -42.54 11.17 8.83
CA SER A 636 -43.67 10.30 8.49
C SER A 636 -43.29 9.04 7.70
N ASN A 637 -42.09 9.01 7.11
CA ASN A 637 -41.55 7.89 6.35
C ASN A 637 -40.59 7.02 7.19
N GLY A 638 -40.46 7.30 8.48
CA GLY A 638 -39.56 6.59 9.40
C GLY A 638 -38.09 6.93 9.19
N VAL A 639 -37.77 8.05 8.54
CA VAL A 639 -36.39 8.56 8.43
C VAL A 639 -36.04 9.24 9.75
N LEU A 640 -34.93 8.83 10.36
CA LEU A 640 -34.43 9.42 11.60
C LEU A 640 -33.40 10.49 11.25
N THR A 641 -33.54 11.70 11.79
CA THR A 641 -32.58 12.79 11.58
C THR A 641 -32.04 13.34 12.89
N SER A 642 -30.79 13.79 12.85
CA SER A 642 -30.15 14.51 13.94
C SER A 642 -28.99 15.35 13.42
N GLN A 643 -28.25 15.98 14.33
CA GLN A 643 -27.04 16.74 14.04
C GLN A 643 -25.86 16.16 14.82
N LEU A 644 -24.74 15.93 14.13
CA LEU A 644 -23.46 15.55 14.71
C LEU A 644 -22.58 16.78 14.83
N ILE A 645 -22.21 17.13 16.06
CA ILE A 645 -21.42 18.33 16.35
C ILE A 645 -19.93 17.98 16.34
N PHE A 646 -19.18 18.61 15.44
CA PHE A 646 -17.73 18.64 15.49
C PHE A 646 -17.29 19.81 16.37
N ASN A 647 -16.56 19.52 17.42
CA ASN A 647 -15.96 20.53 18.27
C ASN A 647 -14.50 20.64 17.86
N LYS A 648 -14.12 21.71 17.16
CA LYS A 648 -12.71 21.91 16.84
C LYS A 648 -11.94 22.11 18.15
N PRO A 649 -10.95 21.26 18.47
CA PRO A 649 -10.17 21.43 19.68
C PRO A 649 -9.10 22.51 19.48
N ASP A 650 -8.70 23.15 20.57
CA ASP A 650 -7.53 24.01 20.62
C ASP A 650 -6.36 23.19 21.19
N PHE A 651 -5.22 23.24 20.52
CA PHE A 651 -3.96 22.66 20.97
C PHE A 651 -2.79 23.42 20.36
N THR A 652 -1.59 23.24 20.91
CA THR A 652 -0.36 23.79 20.36
C THR A 652 0.63 22.68 20.10
N LEU A 653 1.41 22.83 19.01
CA LEU A 653 2.52 21.94 18.71
C LEU A 653 3.83 22.62 19.08
N SER A 654 4.76 21.80 19.59
CA SER A 654 6.11 22.25 19.95
C SER A 654 6.84 22.79 18.71
N GLN A 655 7.48 23.96 18.86
CA GLN A 655 8.33 24.53 17.81
C GLN A 655 9.67 23.80 17.80
N LEU A 656 9.84 22.84 16.88
CA LEU A 656 11.00 21.93 16.89
C LEU A 656 12.35 22.67 16.79
N ASN A 657 12.41 23.80 16.07
CA ASN A 657 13.61 24.64 15.95
C ASN A 657 14.06 25.29 17.28
N ASP A 658 13.14 25.41 18.25
CA ASP A 658 13.37 26.09 19.53
C ASP A 658 13.66 25.11 20.68
N LEU A 659 13.63 23.80 20.42
CA LEU A 659 13.96 22.80 21.43
C LEU A 659 15.40 22.95 21.93
N SER A 660 15.63 22.42 23.13
CA SER A 660 16.96 22.32 23.73
C SER A 660 17.75 21.16 23.12
N TRP A 661 18.28 21.38 21.92
CA TRP A 661 19.04 20.38 21.18
C TRP A 661 20.42 20.13 21.78
N LYS A 662 20.77 18.84 21.85
CA LYS A 662 22.10 18.33 22.17
C LYS A 662 22.73 17.76 20.92
N VAL A 663 24.03 17.96 20.76
CA VAL A 663 24.79 17.50 19.59
C VAL A 663 26.03 16.73 20.02
N ILE A 664 26.37 15.70 19.25
CA ILE A 664 27.61 14.95 19.34
C ILE A 664 28.15 14.65 17.93
N ASP A 665 29.46 14.50 17.81
CA ASP A 665 30.09 13.95 16.61
C ASP A 665 29.69 12.48 16.44
N SER A 666 29.15 12.14 15.28
CA SER A 666 28.77 10.76 14.92
C SER A 666 29.64 10.19 13.79
N LEU A 667 30.80 10.81 13.55
CA LEU A 667 31.90 10.25 12.78
C LEU A 667 33.23 10.35 13.56
N PRO A 668 33.31 9.90 14.84
CA PRO A 668 34.56 9.93 15.60
C PRO A 668 35.70 9.12 14.94
N GLU A 669 35.38 8.24 13.99
CA GLU A 669 36.31 7.42 13.21
C GLU A 669 37.45 8.23 12.57
N ILE A 670 37.19 9.47 12.15
CA ILE A 670 38.21 10.28 11.47
C ILE A 670 39.21 10.93 12.44
N GLN A 671 38.99 10.84 13.76
CA GLN A 671 39.84 11.46 14.77
C GLN A 671 41.12 10.64 15.02
N ALA A 672 42.24 11.32 15.32
CA ALA A 672 43.57 10.70 15.42
C ALA A 672 43.76 9.66 16.56
N GLY A 673 42.80 9.56 17.48
CA GLY A 673 42.82 8.60 18.60
C GLY A 673 41.69 7.58 18.58
N TYR A 674 40.92 7.49 17.49
CA TYR A 674 39.84 6.50 17.39
C TYR A 674 40.40 5.08 17.30
N ASP A 675 39.88 4.19 18.16
CA ASP A 675 40.23 2.78 18.20
C ASP A 675 39.17 1.93 17.51
N ASP A 676 39.53 1.37 16.36
CA ASP A 676 38.71 0.42 15.60
C ASP A 676 39.03 -1.06 15.95
N GLY A 677 39.71 -1.32 17.06
CA GLY A 677 40.09 -2.67 17.52
C GLY A 677 38.91 -3.64 17.65
N LYS A 678 37.71 -3.13 17.89
CA LYS A 678 36.46 -3.91 17.98
C LYS A 678 35.72 -4.10 16.65
N TRP A 679 36.14 -3.40 15.59
CA TRP A 679 35.47 -3.51 14.29
C TRP A 679 35.73 -4.87 13.65
N THR A 680 34.80 -5.30 12.80
CA THR A 680 34.96 -6.52 12.02
C THR A 680 36.14 -6.37 11.07
N THR A 681 37.11 -7.28 11.17
CA THR A 681 38.23 -7.35 10.22
C THR A 681 37.76 -7.98 8.92
N ALA A 682 37.95 -7.27 7.81
CA ALA A 682 37.60 -7.77 6.48
C ALA A 682 38.62 -8.83 6.05
N SER A 683 38.34 -10.09 6.40
CA SER A 683 39.27 -11.22 6.27
C SER A 683 38.86 -12.24 5.20
N LEU A 684 37.67 -12.08 4.60
CA LEU A 684 37.13 -13.05 3.65
C LEU A 684 37.80 -12.90 2.28
N THR A 685 38.73 -13.78 1.94
CA THR A 685 39.42 -13.78 0.62
C THR A 685 38.58 -14.35 -0.52
N THR A 686 37.38 -14.82 -0.22
CA THR A 686 36.41 -15.37 -1.18
C THR A 686 35.01 -14.94 -0.79
N THR A 687 34.13 -14.78 -1.78
CA THR A 687 32.70 -14.55 -1.57
C THR A 687 31.86 -15.63 -2.24
N ASN A 688 30.73 -15.96 -1.63
CA ASN A 688 29.68 -16.78 -2.24
C ASN A 688 28.77 -15.95 -3.16
N ASN A 689 28.82 -14.62 -3.06
CA ASN A 689 28.06 -13.72 -3.92
C ASN A 689 28.41 -14.00 -5.41
N PRO A 690 27.42 -13.94 -6.33
CA PRO A 690 27.68 -14.06 -7.76
C PRO A 690 28.63 -12.98 -8.29
N ASN A 691 28.61 -11.78 -7.69
CA ASN A 691 29.57 -10.71 -7.96
C ASN A 691 30.94 -11.09 -7.38
N LYS A 692 31.89 -11.48 -8.25
CA LYS A 692 33.23 -11.91 -7.81
C LYS A 692 34.05 -10.74 -7.30
N LEU A 693 34.86 -11.02 -6.27
CA LEU A 693 35.75 -10.06 -5.66
C LEU A 693 36.75 -9.50 -6.69
N LYS A 694 36.87 -8.18 -6.73
CA LYS A 694 37.91 -7.44 -7.46
C LYS A 694 38.98 -6.88 -6.52
N THR A 695 38.88 -7.25 -5.25
CA THR A 695 39.74 -6.86 -4.13
C THR A 695 40.29 -8.12 -3.45
N PRO A 696 41.43 -8.04 -2.73
CA PRO A 696 42.02 -9.20 -2.07
C PRO A 696 41.14 -9.85 -1.00
N VAL A 697 40.24 -9.06 -0.40
CA VAL A 697 39.23 -9.48 0.58
C VAL A 697 37.87 -8.89 0.20
N SER A 698 36.78 -9.51 0.66
CA SER A 698 35.43 -8.98 0.48
C SER A 698 35.27 -7.69 1.27
N LEU A 699 34.70 -6.69 0.60
CA LEU A 699 34.27 -5.42 1.18
C LEU A 699 32.76 -5.22 0.96
N TYR A 700 32.02 -6.33 0.90
CA TYR A 700 30.56 -6.35 0.76
C TYR A 700 29.95 -6.47 2.15
N GLY A 701 29.08 -5.53 2.55
CA GLY A 701 28.48 -5.50 3.88
C GLY A 701 27.82 -6.83 4.28
N SER A 702 26.99 -7.38 3.39
CA SER A 702 26.25 -8.62 3.62
C SER A 702 27.13 -9.86 3.77
N ASP A 703 28.38 -9.86 3.29
CA ASP A 703 29.32 -10.97 3.55
C ASP A 703 29.70 -11.05 5.04
N TYR A 704 29.55 -9.95 5.78
CA TYR A 704 29.83 -9.84 7.22
C TYR A 704 28.56 -9.64 8.06
N GLY A 705 27.38 -9.79 7.47
CA GLY A 705 26.09 -9.68 8.15
C GLY A 705 25.57 -8.25 8.34
N TYR A 706 26.12 -7.27 7.60
CA TYR A 706 25.63 -5.89 7.59
C TYR A 706 24.74 -5.66 6.37
N ASN A 707 23.42 -5.68 6.57
CA ASN A 707 22.46 -5.87 5.49
C ASN A 707 21.66 -4.60 5.12
N ASN A 708 21.72 -3.55 5.94
CA ASN A 708 20.94 -2.31 5.77
C ASN A 708 21.75 -1.11 6.28
N GLY A 709 21.33 0.10 5.89
CA GLY A 709 21.81 1.35 6.48
C GLY A 709 23.28 1.69 6.22
N ASP A 710 23.68 2.91 6.59
CA ASP A 710 25.04 3.41 6.42
C ASP A 710 26.13 2.39 6.83
N LEU A 711 27.10 2.18 5.95
CA LEU A 711 28.27 1.31 6.15
C LEU A 711 29.54 2.13 6.27
N LEU A 712 30.43 1.73 7.17
CA LEU A 712 31.75 2.34 7.30
C LEU A 712 32.86 1.34 7.01
N PHE A 713 33.91 1.80 6.33
CA PHE A 713 35.10 1.02 6.03
C PHE A 713 36.35 1.77 6.43
N ARG A 714 37.34 1.05 6.97
CA ARG A 714 38.64 1.60 7.37
C ARG A 714 39.78 0.80 6.76
N GLY A 715 40.56 1.44 5.89
CA GLY A 715 41.69 0.85 5.19
C GLY A 715 43.02 1.34 5.78
N HIS A 716 43.74 0.46 6.47
CA HIS A 716 45.04 0.72 7.07
C HIS A 716 46.16 0.34 6.11
N PHE A 717 47.13 1.23 5.92
CA PHE A 717 48.32 0.96 5.12
C PHE A 717 49.52 1.75 5.66
N THR A 718 50.73 1.28 5.38
CA THR A 718 51.96 2.03 5.69
C THR A 718 52.34 2.84 4.48
N ALA A 719 52.36 4.17 4.59
CA ALA A 719 52.71 5.04 3.46
C ALA A 719 54.12 4.74 2.92
N THR A 720 54.25 4.71 1.61
CA THR A 720 55.49 4.65 0.84
C THR A 720 56.02 6.04 0.48
N GLY A 721 55.15 7.07 0.50
CA GLY A 721 55.42 8.42 0.04
C GLY A 721 55.25 8.59 -1.48
N ALA A 722 54.86 7.54 -2.19
CA ALA A 722 54.55 7.56 -3.63
C ALA A 722 53.05 7.71 -3.93
N GLU A 723 52.20 7.81 -2.90
CA GLU A 723 50.76 7.91 -3.04
C GLU A 723 50.36 9.24 -3.68
N SER A 724 49.49 9.19 -4.70
CA SER A 724 48.98 10.38 -5.38
C SER A 724 47.45 10.40 -5.50
N SER A 725 46.82 9.23 -5.55
CA SER A 725 45.39 9.11 -5.77
C SER A 725 44.84 7.75 -5.36
N ILE A 726 43.53 7.69 -5.14
CA ILE A 726 42.77 6.46 -4.96
C ILE A 726 41.63 6.42 -5.97
N SER A 727 41.61 5.40 -6.82
CA SER A 727 40.47 5.09 -7.70
C SER A 727 39.51 4.17 -6.97
N LEU A 728 38.21 4.44 -7.08
CA LEU A 728 37.14 3.82 -6.31
C LEU A 728 36.03 3.34 -7.24
N SER A 729 35.43 2.21 -6.89
CA SER A 729 34.16 1.73 -7.42
C SER A 729 33.31 1.32 -6.22
N ILE A 730 32.22 2.04 -5.95
CA ILE A 730 31.37 1.86 -4.77
C ILE A 730 29.93 1.68 -5.21
N GLN A 731 29.19 0.81 -4.52
CA GLN A 731 27.79 0.52 -4.77
C GLN A 731 26.99 0.62 -3.47
N GLY A 732 25.88 1.36 -3.48
CA GLY A 732 25.03 1.58 -2.31
C GLY A 732 23.53 1.43 -2.58
N GLY A 733 23.14 1.09 -3.82
CA GLY A 733 21.75 1.13 -4.26
C GLY A 733 21.37 2.50 -4.81
N THR A 734 20.23 2.59 -5.48
CA THR A 734 19.77 3.82 -6.15
C THR A 734 19.76 5.01 -5.18
N ALA A 735 20.24 6.17 -5.64
CA ALA A 735 20.33 7.41 -4.85
C ALA A 735 21.29 7.39 -3.65
N PHE A 736 22.19 6.41 -3.55
CA PHE A 736 23.22 6.39 -2.51
C PHE A 736 24.24 7.54 -2.65
N GLY A 737 24.98 7.79 -1.57
CA GLY A 737 26.14 8.66 -1.57
C GLY A 737 27.27 8.07 -0.74
N TYR A 738 28.47 8.63 -0.85
CA TYR A 738 29.59 8.27 0.01
C TYR A 738 30.58 9.42 0.20
N SER A 739 31.38 9.35 1.27
CA SER A 739 32.40 10.32 1.63
C SER A 739 33.68 9.60 2.09
N VAL A 740 34.85 10.21 1.81
CA VAL A 740 36.16 9.60 2.07
C VAL A 740 37.08 10.57 2.80
N TRP A 741 37.78 10.07 3.81
CA TRP A 741 38.80 10.80 4.58
C TRP A 741 40.10 10.01 4.66
N LEU A 742 41.22 10.73 4.83
CA LEU A 742 42.55 10.20 5.14
C LEU A 742 43.00 10.77 6.49
N GLY A 743 42.97 9.95 7.54
CA GLY A 743 42.94 10.47 8.91
C GLY A 743 41.80 11.48 9.07
N GLN A 744 42.12 12.70 9.50
CA GLN A 744 41.15 13.79 9.61
C GLN A 744 40.91 14.56 8.30
N GLN A 745 41.73 14.34 7.26
CA GLN A 745 41.64 15.11 6.02
C GLN A 745 40.54 14.57 5.12
N PHE A 746 39.54 15.39 4.82
CA PHE A 746 38.53 15.08 3.81
C PHE A 746 39.15 15.02 2.40
N LEU A 747 38.89 13.92 1.68
CA LEU A 747 39.36 13.72 0.30
C LEU A 747 38.28 14.05 -0.73
N GLY A 748 37.01 13.76 -0.44
CA GLY A 748 35.91 14.01 -1.36
C GLY A 748 34.67 13.17 -1.06
N SER A 749 33.57 13.51 -1.73
CA SER A 749 32.31 12.78 -1.68
C SER A 749 31.74 12.56 -3.08
N TRP A 750 30.97 11.49 -3.22
CA TRP A 750 29.92 11.38 -4.22
C TRP A 750 28.58 11.62 -3.51
N PRO A 751 27.90 12.77 -3.74
CA PRO A 751 26.66 13.08 -3.04
C PRO A 751 25.46 12.26 -3.52
N GLY A 752 25.53 11.64 -4.70
CA GLY A 752 24.42 10.85 -5.28
C GLY A 752 23.48 11.65 -6.18
N ILE A 753 22.82 10.94 -7.09
CA ILE A 753 21.70 11.41 -7.91
C ILE A 753 20.61 10.32 -7.91
N SER A 754 19.39 10.67 -8.33
CA SER A 754 18.21 9.79 -8.25
C SER A 754 18.30 8.44 -8.98
N VAL A 755 19.25 8.24 -9.90
CA VAL A 755 19.31 7.07 -10.78
C VAL A 755 20.54 6.19 -10.60
N ASP A 756 21.59 6.70 -9.94
CA ASP A 756 22.86 5.97 -9.83
C ASP A 756 22.81 5.00 -8.65
N MET A 757 23.06 3.71 -8.92
CA MET A 757 23.18 2.66 -7.91
C MET A 757 24.63 2.39 -7.48
N ASN A 758 25.58 2.77 -8.33
CA ASN A 758 27.02 2.66 -8.13
C ASN A 758 27.73 3.86 -8.76
N TYR A 759 28.93 4.19 -8.27
CA TYR A 759 29.69 5.31 -8.80
C TYR A 759 31.20 5.04 -8.76
N ASN A 760 31.88 5.40 -9.85
CA ASN A 760 33.32 5.28 -9.98
C ASN A 760 33.95 6.66 -9.97
N GLN A 761 34.95 6.89 -9.10
CA GLN A 761 35.68 8.16 -9.07
C GLN A 761 37.14 7.94 -8.68
N THR A 762 37.98 8.92 -9.00
CA THR A 762 39.37 8.95 -8.51
C THR A 762 39.57 10.21 -7.68
N LEU A 763 39.99 10.04 -6.43
CA LEU A 763 40.29 11.13 -5.51
C LEU A 763 41.80 11.34 -5.42
N GLY A 764 42.23 12.59 -5.37
CA GLY A 764 43.63 12.94 -5.12
C GLY A 764 43.99 12.77 -3.65
N LEU A 765 45.23 12.33 -3.37
CA LEU A 765 45.76 12.24 -2.02
C LEU A 765 46.80 13.36 -1.77
N PRO A 766 46.89 13.86 -0.53
CA PRO A 766 48.01 14.71 -0.12
C PRO A 766 49.31 13.91 -0.13
N LYS A 767 50.45 14.61 -0.11
CA LYS A 767 51.76 13.96 0.04
C LYS A 767 51.87 13.31 1.42
N LEU A 768 52.21 12.02 1.47
CA LEU A 768 52.38 11.26 2.70
C LEU A 768 53.84 11.06 3.08
N ASN A 769 54.09 10.88 4.38
CA ASN A 769 55.43 10.58 4.89
C ASN A 769 55.65 9.07 4.89
N ALA A 770 56.67 8.62 4.17
CA ALA A 770 57.02 7.21 4.11
C ALA A 770 57.22 6.61 5.52
N GLY A 771 56.80 5.36 5.70
CA GLY A 771 56.93 4.60 6.94
C GLY A 771 55.87 4.88 8.02
N HIS A 772 54.94 5.82 7.79
CA HIS A 772 53.87 6.11 8.74
C HIS A 772 52.60 5.33 8.42
N GLU A 773 51.98 4.74 9.44
CA GLU A 773 50.65 4.15 9.31
C GLU A 773 49.63 5.25 8.99
N THR A 774 48.81 4.98 7.97
CA THR A 774 47.79 5.89 7.47
C THR A 774 46.48 5.12 7.31
N ILE A 775 45.37 5.80 7.57
CA ILE A 775 44.03 5.19 7.57
C ILE A 775 43.11 5.97 6.65
N LEU A 776 42.50 5.27 5.68
CA LEU A 776 41.38 5.76 4.92
C LEU A 776 40.07 5.40 5.64
N THR A 777 39.16 6.36 5.80
CA THR A 777 37.80 6.11 6.31
C THR A 777 36.79 6.41 5.21
N PHE A 778 35.86 5.48 4.99
CA PHE A 778 34.74 5.61 4.07
C PHE A 778 33.44 5.56 4.86
N LEU A 779 32.51 6.45 4.53
CA LEU A 779 31.10 6.36 4.90
C LEU A 779 30.31 6.17 3.62
N VAL A 780 29.56 5.08 3.51
CA VAL A 780 28.81 4.67 2.32
C VAL A 780 27.36 4.44 2.70
N ASP A 781 26.44 5.18 2.10
CA ASP A 781 25.00 4.97 2.30
C ASP A 781 24.58 3.64 1.65
N ASN A 782 23.94 2.78 2.43
CA ASN A 782 23.21 1.63 1.91
C ASN A 782 21.73 2.00 1.87
N MET A 783 21.24 2.22 0.66
CA MET A 783 19.84 2.54 0.40
C MET A 783 18.96 1.29 0.48
N SER A 784 19.31 0.30 1.32
CA SER A 784 18.69 -1.03 1.37
C SER A 784 18.93 -1.88 0.12
N LEU A 785 18.45 -3.12 0.11
CA LEU A 785 18.74 -4.11 -0.93
C LEU A 785 17.75 -4.01 -2.09
N ASP A 786 18.21 -4.37 -3.29
CA ASP A 786 17.38 -4.40 -4.49
C ASP A 786 16.41 -5.58 -4.47
N GLU A 787 15.30 -5.48 -5.19
CA GLU A 787 14.41 -6.60 -5.47
C GLU A 787 15.06 -7.63 -6.42
N GLU A 788 14.42 -8.78 -6.60
CA GLU A 788 14.85 -9.82 -7.53
C GLU A 788 14.07 -9.70 -8.86
N ASN A 789 14.70 -9.08 -9.86
CA ASN A 789 14.15 -8.77 -11.19
C ASN A 789 14.04 -10.01 -12.08
N GLY A 790 13.22 -10.97 -11.66
CA GLY A 790 13.01 -12.27 -12.30
C GLY A 790 14.01 -13.34 -11.87
N VAL A 791 13.59 -14.60 -11.96
CA VAL A 791 14.40 -15.75 -11.52
C VAL A 791 15.71 -15.81 -12.32
N GLY A 792 16.84 -15.91 -11.62
CA GLY A 792 18.17 -16.01 -12.24
C GLY A 792 18.89 -14.70 -12.48
N ASN A 793 18.34 -13.55 -12.10
CA ASN A 793 19.00 -12.25 -12.27
C ASN A 793 20.05 -12.00 -11.18
N ASN A 794 19.76 -12.45 -9.97
CA ASN A 794 20.50 -12.18 -8.73
C ASN A 794 20.64 -10.70 -8.41
N THR A 795 19.67 -9.86 -8.81
CA THR A 795 19.70 -8.41 -8.53
C THR A 795 19.63 -8.14 -7.04
N MET A 796 18.90 -8.94 -6.27
CA MET A 796 18.88 -8.84 -4.80
C MET A 796 20.27 -9.08 -4.19
N LYS A 797 21.13 -9.84 -4.88
CA LYS A 797 22.52 -10.11 -4.48
C LYS A 797 23.51 -9.03 -4.91
N SER A 798 23.03 -7.90 -5.42
CA SER A 798 23.88 -6.73 -5.68
C SER A 798 24.52 -6.26 -4.37
N PRO A 799 25.86 -6.32 -4.23
CA PRO A 799 26.52 -6.01 -2.96
C PRO A 799 26.39 -4.53 -2.60
N ARG A 800 26.60 -4.23 -1.32
CA ARG A 800 26.69 -2.87 -0.77
C ARG A 800 28.08 -2.68 -0.18
N GLY A 801 28.76 -1.59 -0.54
CA GLY A 801 30.13 -1.29 -0.11
C GLY A 801 31.12 -1.04 -1.24
N ILE A 802 32.39 -1.36 -1.00
CA ILE A 802 33.49 -1.10 -1.95
C ILE A 802 33.61 -2.28 -2.92
N ILE A 803 33.32 -2.03 -4.20
CA ILE A 803 33.39 -3.03 -5.26
C ILE A 803 34.83 -3.23 -5.74
N ASN A 804 35.57 -2.14 -5.85
CA ASN A 804 36.98 -2.15 -6.21
C ASN A 804 37.67 -0.86 -5.72
N TYR A 805 38.98 -0.93 -5.50
CA TYR A 805 39.82 0.24 -5.28
C TYR A 805 41.21 0.07 -5.88
N ASN A 806 41.90 1.16 -6.17
CA ASN A 806 43.31 1.17 -6.53
C ASN A 806 44.00 2.37 -5.87
N LEU A 807 44.89 2.11 -4.91
CA LEU A 807 45.68 3.13 -4.23
C LEU A 807 47.02 3.27 -4.95
N ALA A 808 47.26 4.42 -5.58
CA ALA A 808 48.52 4.67 -6.29
C ALA A 808 49.71 4.50 -5.34
N GLY A 809 50.77 3.80 -5.79
CA GLY A 809 51.94 3.48 -4.97
C GLY A 809 51.84 2.19 -4.14
N HIS A 810 50.67 1.53 -4.11
CA HIS A 810 50.42 0.32 -3.34
C HIS A 810 49.87 -0.82 -4.19
N ALA A 811 50.22 -2.06 -3.84
CA ALA A 811 49.41 -3.21 -4.23
C ALA A 811 48.13 -3.21 -3.38
N GLN A 812 47.00 -3.71 -3.90
CA GLN A 812 45.76 -3.75 -3.12
C GLN A 812 45.94 -4.50 -1.79
N SER A 813 46.75 -5.56 -1.77
CA SER A 813 47.06 -6.37 -0.59
C SER A 813 47.77 -5.60 0.54
N ASP A 814 48.33 -4.43 0.24
CA ASP A 814 49.02 -3.61 1.24
C ASP A 814 48.02 -2.91 2.18
N VAL A 815 46.76 -2.81 1.77
CA VAL A 815 45.69 -2.18 2.56
C VAL A 815 44.93 -3.24 3.35
N GLN A 816 44.97 -3.15 4.68
CA GLN A 816 44.22 -4.00 5.59
C GLN A 816 42.90 -3.34 5.95
N TRP A 817 41.80 -4.06 5.76
CA TRP A 817 40.46 -3.47 5.88
C TRP A 817 39.73 -3.92 7.13
N LYS A 818 38.97 -2.98 7.71
CA LYS A 818 37.91 -3.22 8.69
C LYS A 818 36.61 -2.59 8.18
N LEU A 819 35.48 -3.10 8.64
CA LEU A 819 34.17 -2.54 8.32
C LEU A 819 33.17 -2.69 9.46
N THR A 820 32.13 -1.87 9.43
CA THR A 820 30.95 -2.02 10.28
C THR A 820 29.69 -1.53 9.54
N GLY A 821 28.56 -2.16 9.84
CA GLY A 821 27.23 -1.59 9.71
C GLY A 821 26.60 -1.46 11.10
N ASN A 822 25.31 -1.80 11.22
CA ASN A 822 24.60 -1.84 12.49
C ASN A 822 25.35 -2.71 13.54
N LEU A 823 25.29 -2.31 14.82
CA LEU A 823 26.03 -3.01 15.87
C LEU A 823 25.54 -4.46 16.00
N GLY A 824 26.48 -5.41 15.88
CA GLY A 824 26.20 -6.85 15.92
C GLY A 824 25.81 -7.48 14.58
N GLY A 825 25.55 -6.69 13.53
CA GLY A 825 25.10 -7.21 12.24
C GLY A 825 23.79 -8.00 12.40
N GLU A 826 23.82 -9.28 12.04
CA GLU A 826 22.69 -10.20 12.22
C GLU A 826 22.38 -10.50 13.71
N ASP A 827 23.35 -10.33 14.60
CA ASP A 827 23.12 -10.29 16.06
C ASP A 827 22.72 -8.88 16.52
N TYR A 828 21.74 -8.31 15.81
CA TYR A 828 21.25 -6.93 16.02
C TYR A 828 20.76 -6.72 17.45
N GLN A 829 21.08 -5.54 18.01
CA GLN A 829 20.86 -5.24 19.42
C GLN A 829 19.40 -4.86 19.73
N ASP A 830 18.73 -4.12 18.83
CA ASP A 830 17.34 -3.72 19.04
C ASP A 830 16.36 -4.78 18.54
N ARG A 831 16.04 -5.73 19.42
CA ARG A 831 15.03 -6.76 19.16
C ARG A 831 13.61 -6.21 19.13
N THR A 832 13.38 -5.00 19.64
CA THR A 832 12.05 -4.37 19.68
C THR A 832 11.68 -3.75 18.35
N ARG A 833 12.63 -3.05 17.70
CA ARG A 833 12.41 -2.33 16.43
C ARG A 833 12.88 -3.12 15.21
N GLY A 834 13.52 -4.27 15.43
CA GLY A 834 13.82 -5.24 14.39
C GLY A 834 15.17 -5.02 13.70
N PRO A 835 15.50 -5.91 12.74
CA PRO A 835 16.85 -6.02 12.20
C PRO A 835 17.28 -4.85 11.31
N LEU A 836 16.35 -4.03 10.83
CA LEU A 836 16.62 -3.02 9.80
C LEU A 836 16.58 -1.57 10.32
N ASN A 837 16.14 -1.36 11.57
CA ASN A 837 15.88 0.00 12.10
C ASN A 837 17.15 0.85 12.27
N GLU A 838 18.30 0.22 12.49
CA GLU A 838 19.56 0.90 12.80
C GLU A 838 20.58 0.74 11.67
N ASP A 839 21.29 1.83 11.39
CA ASP A 839 22.41 1.91 10.47
C ASP A 839 23.75 1.73 11.22
N GLY A 840 24.86 1.88 10.50
CA GLY A 840 26.20 1.76 11.05
C GLY A 840 26.81 3.04 11.60
N LEU A 841 26.12 4.17 11.66
CA LEU A 841 26.69 5.41 12.23
C LEU A 841 26.99 5.25 13.72
N PHE A 842 28.02 5.96 14.22
CA PHE A 842 28.46 5.84 15.61
C PHE A 842 27.32 6.02 16.62
N ALA A 843 26.53 7.09 16.51
CA ALA A 843 25.44 7.34 17.44
C ALA A 843 24.38 6.22 17.44
N GLU A 844 24.16 5.57 16.30
CA GLU A 844 23.25 4.44 16.20
C GLU A 844 23.83 3.16 16.80
N ARG A 845 25.09 2.84 16.53
CA ARG A 845 25.79 1.72 17.19
C ARG A 845 25.77 1.85 18.71
N GLN A 846 25.91 3.08 19.23
CA GLN A 846 25.79 3.36 20.67
C GLN A 846 24.36 3.29 21.21
N GLY A 847 23.33 3.33 20.36
CA GLY A 847 21.92 3.36 20.75
C GLY A 847 21.42 4.74 21.18
N TYR A 848 22.08 5.83 20.77
CA TYR A 848 21.73 7.18 21.20
C TYR A 848 20.47 7.75 20.54
N HIS A 849 19.93 7.10 19.52
CA HIS A 849 18.61 7.42 18.94
C HIS A 849 17.44 6.97 19.85
N LEU A 850 17.70 6.10 20.82
CA LEU A 850 16.69 5.61 21.75
C LEU A 850 16.23 6.70 22.72
N PRO A 851 15.00 6.61 23.27
CA PRO A 851 14.51 7.50 24.32
C PRO A 851 15.48 7.64 25.50
N LYS A 852 15.59 8.83 26.09
CA LYS A 852 16.49 9.14 27.22
C LYS A 852 17.99 8.86 26.94
N PRO A 853 18.58 9.38 25.86
CA PRO A 853 19.99 9.20 25.59
C PRO A 853 20.88 9.90 26.65
N PRO A 854 22.16 9.49 26.81
CA PRO A 854 23.03 9.96 27.89
C PRO A 854 23.69 11.32 27.54
N THR A 855 22.89 12.37 27.43
CA THR A 855 23.31 13.67 26.85
C THR A 855 23.97 14.64 27.83
N ALA A 856 24.21 14.24 29.08
CA ALA A 856 24.70 15.13 30.14
C ALA A 856 26.03 15.82 29.78
N ASN A 857 26.92 15.11 29.06
CA ASN A 857 28.23 15.60 28.63
C ASN A 857 28.25 16.07 27.17
N TRP A 858 27.10 16.16 26.51
CA TRP A 858 27.03 16.57 25.12
C TRP A 858 26.94 18.09 25.00
N SER A 859 27.49 18.61 23.90
CA SER A 859 27.43 20.03 23.55
C SER A 859 25.98 20.45 23.27
N ASN A 860 25.68 21.71 23.54
CA ASN A 860 24.46 22.34 23.01
C ASN A 860 24.73 22.73 21.55
N GLY A 861 23.81 22.42 20.65
CA GLY A 861 23.91 22.81 19.25
C GLY A 861 22.69 22.35 18.47
N LYS A 862 22.24 23.18 17.53
CA LYS A 862 20.98 22.94 16.80
C LYS A 862 21.24 22.36 15.40
N PRO A 863 20.33 21.52 14.88
CA PRO A 863 20.42 21.06 13.49
C PRO A 863 20.38 22.19 12.46
N THR A 864 19.76 23.32 12.82
CA THR A 864 19.70 24.56 12.03
C THR A 864 20.98 25.39 12.04
N GLU A 865 21.89 25.13 12.98
CA GLU A 865 23.25 25.65 12.95
C GLU A 865 24.15 24.76 12.09
N GLY A 866 23.90 23.44 12.15
CA GLY A 866 24.58 22.44 11.34
C GLY A 866 26.04 22.24 11.71
N ILE A 867 26.84 21.83 10.72
CA ILE A 867 28.30 21.70 10.81
C ILE A 867 28.96 22.42 9.64
N SER A 868 30.16 22.96 9.86
CA SER A 868 30.86 23.82 8.90
C SER A 868 31.85 23.09 7.98
N SER A 869 31.95 21.77 8.10
CA SER A 869 32.84 20.92 7.30
C SER A 869 32.21 19.53 7.07
N PRO A 870 32.68 18.75 6.08
CA PRO A 870 32.21 17.39 5.84
C PRO A 870 32.38 16.50 7.07
N GLY A 871 31.32 15.78 7.42
CA GLY A 871 31.27 14.93 8.60
C GLY A 871 29.84 14.54 8.93
N VAL A 872 29.64 13.92 10.09
CA VAL A 872 28.32 13.53 10.58
C VAL A 872 28.10 14.07 11.98
N ALA A 873 27.07 14.89 12.16
CA ALA A 873 26.58 15.27 13.48
C ALA A 873 25.32 14.48 13.83
N PHE A 874 25.14 14.18 15.11
CA PHE A 874 23.92 13.59 15.65
C PHE A 874 23.31 14.54 16.66
N TYR A 875 22.05 14.91 16.43
CA TYR A 875 21.28 15.83 17.24
C TYR A 875 20.16 15.08 17.95
N THR A 876 19.88 15.43 19.20
CA THR A 876 18.72 14.92 19.92
C THR A 876 18.08 15.98 20.80
N ALA A 877 16.77 15.90 20.94
CA ALA A 877 15.97 16.72 21.84
C ALA A 877 14.77 15.90 22.33
N SER A 878 14.10 16.40 23.36
CA SER A 878 12.79 15.92 23.78
C SER A 878 11.77 17.04 23.71
N PHE A 879 10.52 16.69 23.48
CA PHE A 879 9.38 17.60 23.51
C PHE A 879 8.15 16.87 24.03
N ASP A 880 7.24 17.60 24.64
CA ASP A 880 5.98 17.04 25.14
C ASP A 880 4.86 17.31 24.13
N LEU A 881 3.92 16.37 24.07
CA LEU A 881 2.62 16.54 23.44
C LEU A 881 1.53 16.37 24.51
N ASP A 882 0.48 17.18 24.40
CA ASP A 882 -0.75 17.10 25.18
C ASP A 882 -1.91 17.35 24.22
N LEU A 883 -2.10 16.41 23.29
CA LEU A 883 -3.15 16.51 22.28
C LEU A 883 -4.52 16.15 22.89
N PRO A 884 -5.62 16.70 22.35
CA PRO A 884 -6.96 16.44 22.88
C PRO A 884 -7.37 14.97 22.69
N HIS A 885 -7.83 14.33 23.76
CA HIS A 885 -8.45 13.01 23.70
C HIS A 885 -9.70 12.98 22.81
N GLY A 886 -9.94 11.84 22.15
CA GLY A 886 -11.09 11.66 21.26
C GLY A 886 -10.93 12.30 19.88
N TYR A 887 -9.70 12.65 19.50
CA TYR A 887 -9.37 13.14 18.16
C TYR A 887 -8.23 12.31 17.56
N ASP A 888 -8.36 12.00 16.27
CA ASP A 888 -7.26 11.56 15.42
C ASP A 888 -6.64 12.82 14.79
N ILE A 889 -5.41 13.15 15.18
CA ILE A 889 -4.67 14.33 14.74
C ILE A 889 -3.35 13.85 14.15
N PRO A 890 -3.32 13.37 12.89
CA PRO A 890 -2.09 12.85 12.32
C PRO A 890 -1.03 13.96 12.23
N LEU A 891 0.20 13.64 12.64
CA LEU A 891 1.32 14.56 12.69
C LEU A 891 2.41 14.19 11.69
N SER A 892 3.06 15.19 11.10
CA SER A 892 4.23 15.02 10.24
C SER A 892 5.38 15.95 10.62
N PHE A 893 6.59 15.44 10.44
CA PHE A 893 7.83 16.20 10.54
C PHE A 893 8.19 16.74 9.16
N ASN A 894 8.24 18.06 9.03
CA ASN A 894 8.41 18.73 7.74
C ASN A 894 9.77 19.43 7.68
N PHE A 895 10.62 18.96 6.79
CA PHE A 895 11.89 19.61 6.46
C PHE A 895 11.61 20.82 5.56
N ALA A 896 12.18 21.97 5.91
CA ALA A 896 12.11 23.16 5.07
C ALA A 896 12.75 22.86 3.72
N ASN A 897 11.98 23.00 2.65
CA ASN A 897 12.47 22.77 1.30
C ASN A 897 13.37 23.94 0.87
N SER A 898 14.66 23.67 0.65
CA SER A 898 15.57 24.70 0.13
C SER A 898 15.18 25.04 -1.31
N THR A 899 14.54 26.18 -1.54
CA THR A 899 14.18 26.70 -2.88
C THR A 899 15.41 27.14 -3.70
N SER A 900 16.61 26.80 -3.24
CA SER A 900 17.87 27.09 -3.91
C SER A 900 17.99 26.31 -5.22
N VAL A 901 18.44 27.00 -6.27
CA VAL A 901 18.81 26.40 -7.57
C VAL A 901 19.96 25.39 -7.42
N THR A 902 20.69 25.42 -6.29
CA THR A 902 21.71 24.43 -5.91
C THR A 902 21.52 24.07 -4.43
N PRO A 903 20.76 23.01 -4.11
CA PRO A 903 20.53 22.59 -2.72
C PRO A 903 21.85 22.18 -2.04
N GLN A 904 21.95 22.38 -0.72
CA GLN A 904 23.07 21.84 0.05
C GLN A 904 23.07 20.31 -0.05
N GLN A 905 24.27 19.73 -0.17
CA GLN A 905 24.45 18.28 -0.30
C GLN A 905 24.58 17.66 1.08
N TYR A 906 23.45 17.22 1.63
CA TYR A 906 23.40 16.52 2.90
C TYR A 906 22.31 15.46 2.96
N ARG A 907 22.51 14.53 3.89
CA ARG A 907 21.59 13.45 4.23
C ARG A 907 21.23 13.53 5.70
N SER A 908 20.01 13.14 6.04
CA SER A 908 19.52 13.14 7.42
C SER A 908 18.60 11.95 7.65
N LEU A 909 18.80 11.26 8.76
CA LEU A 909 17.88 10.27 9.30
C LEU A 909 17.03 10.92 10.38
N LEU A 910 15.72 10.69 10.36
CA LEU A 910 14.76 11.11 11.39
C LEU A 910 14.43 9.93 12.29
N PHE A 911 14.69 10.08 13.58
CA PHE A 911 14.26 9.12 14.61
C PHE A 911 13.22 9.75 15.52
N VAL A 912 12.15 9.00 15.79
CA VAL A 912 11.11 9.36 16.78
C VAL A 912 10.96 8.20 17.75
N ASN A 913 11.24 8.48 19.02
CA ASN A 913 11.26 7.50 20.10
C ASN A 913 12.05 6.21 19.75
N GLY A 914 13.15 6.39 19.03
CA GLY A 914 14.06 5.33 18.58
C GLY A 914 13.68 4.64 17.26
N TYR A 915 12.50 4.88 16.70
CA TYR A 915 12.12 4.37 15.39
C TYR A 915 12.64 5.31 14.29
N GLN A 916 13.38 4.79 13.32
CA GLN A 916 13.75 5.56 12.13
C GLN A 916 12.50 5.72 11.24
N PHE A 917 12.05 6.95 11.03
CA PHE A 917 10.82 7.29 10.29
C PHE A 917 11.08 8.27 9.13
N GLY A 918 12.33 8.40 8.70
CA GLY A 918 12.70 9.27 7.59
C GLY A 918 14.15 9.11 7.20
N LYS A 919 14.39 8.81 5.92
CA LYS A 919 15.65 9.13 5.24
C LYS A 919 15.38 10.34 4.35
N TYR A 920 16.05 11.45 4.62
CA TYR A 920 15.95 12.71 3.89
C TYR A 920 17.24 12.99 3.13
N VAL A 921 17.15 13.14 1.81
CA VAL A 921 18.28 13.47 0.93
C VAL A 921 17.99 14.79 0.24
N ASN A 922 18.51 15.88 0.79
CA ASN A 922 18.10 17.25 0.45
C ASN A 922 18.22 17.60 -1.03
N HIS A 923 19.27 17.12 -1.69
CA HIS A 923 19.55 17.41 -3.10
C HIS A 923 18.93 16.40 -4.08
N ILE A 924 18.22 15.38 -3.60
CA ILE A 924 17.55 14.37 -4.44
C ILE A 924 16.02 14.44 -4.28
N GLY A 925 15.52 14.44 -3.04
CA GLY A 925 14.08 14.40 -2.76
C GLY A 925 13.41 13.10 -3.24
N PRO A 926 12.07 13.06 -3.41
CA PRO A 926 11.18 14.22 -3.39
C PRO A 926 10.57 14.50 -2.01
N GLN A 927 10.70 13.57 -1.05
CA GLN A 927 10.00 13.65 0.23
C GLN A 927 10.57 14.75 1.15
N THR A 928 9.70 15.64 1.62
CA THR A 928 10.00 16.66 2.63
C THR A 928 9.12 16.56 3.87
N SER A 929 8.00 15.83 3.79
CA SER A 929 7.06 15.60 4.90
C SER A 929 7.08 14.12 5.29
N PHE A 930 7.27 13.87 6.58
CA PHE A 930 7.42 12.53 7.15
C PHE A 930 6.33 12.30 8.20
N PRO A 931 5.18 11.72 7.84
CA PRO A 931 4.12 11.40 8.79
C PRO A 931 4.60 10.34 9.78
N VAL A 932 4.28 10.54 11.07
CA VAL A 932 4.59 9.59 12.14
C VAL A 932 3.31 9.32 12.92
N PRO A 933 2.85 8.06 13.01
CA PRO A 933 1.55 7.75 13.60
C PRO A 933 1.54 7.98 15.12
N GLU A 934 0.35 8.33 15.65
CA GLU A 934 0.04 8.12 17.06
C GLU A 934 0.37 6.67 17.45
N GLY A 935 0.92 6.48 18.66
CA GLY A 935 1.42 5.19 19.11
C GLY A 935 2.94 5.07 18.97
N ILE A 936 3.53 5.56 17.87
CA ILE A 936 4.97 5.86 17.81
C ILE A 936 5.24 7.19 18.49
N LEU A 937 4.44 8.20 18.17
CA LEU A 937 4.36 9.42 18.97
C LEU A 937 3.46 9.17 20.18
N ASN A 938 3.96 9.57 21.35
CA ASN A 938 3.17 9.67 22.57
C ASN A 938 2.44 11.01 22.59
N TYR A 939 1.15 11.01 22.24
CA TYR A 939 0.34 12.23 22.15
C TYR A 939 0.02 12.89 23.51
N HIS A 940 0.29 12.19 24.61
CA HIS A 940 0.00 12.63 25.98
C HIS A 940 1.23 12.48 26.88
N GLY A 941 2.40 12.85 26.37
CA GLY A 941 3.63 12.81 27.13
C GLY A 941 4.87 13.15 26.32
N THR A 942 6.02 12.80 26.89
CA THR A 942 7.33 13.12 26.32
C THR A 942 7.66 12.23 25.14
N ASN A 943 8.15 12.87 24.08
CA ASN A 943 8.73 12.28 22.89
C ASN A 943 10.20 12.65 22.78
N TYR A 944 10.99 11.75 22.21
CA TYR A 944 12.40 11.96 21.89
C TYR A 944 12.54 11.99 20.38
N ILE A 945 13.15 13.06 19.86
CA ILE A 945 13.52 13.19 18.47
C ILE A 945 15.04 13.13 18.35
N ALA A 946 15.53 12.45 17.32
CA ALA A 946 16.91 12.57 16.91
C ALA A 946 17.04 12.72 15.40
N LEU A 947 18.10 13.42 14.99
CA LEU A 947 18.43 13.69 13.60
C LEU A 947 19.91 13.40 13.37
N THR A 948 20.24 12.68 12.30
CA THR A 948 21.61 12.71 11.77
C THR A 948 21.74 13.87 10.78
N LEU A 949 22.94 14.43 10.64
CA LEU A 949 23.28 15.38 9.58
C LEU A 949 24.62 14.98 9.00
N TRP A 950 24.59 14.32 7.85
CA TRP A 950 25.78 14.02 7.07
C TRP A 950 26.00 15.10 6.02
N ALA A 951 26.96 16.00 6.27
CA ALA A 951 27.38 17.01 5.31
C ALA A 951 28.37 16.41 4.30
N GLN A 952 28.02 16.45 3.01
CA GLN A 952 28.83 15.80 1.95
C GLN A 952 29.73 16.78 1.19
N ALA A 953 29.58 18.09 1.41
CA ALA A 953 30.33 19.14 0.73
C ALA A 953 31.28 19.91 1.66
N ALA A 954 32.37 20.45 1.11
CA ALA A 954 33.46 21.09 1.86
C ALA A 954 33.03 22.26 2.77
N GLY A 955 31.93 22.94 2.44
CA GLY A 955 31.36 24.03 3.26
C GLY A 955 30.49 23.57 4.44
N GLY A 956 30.39 22.26 4.67
CA GLY A 956 29.45 21.70 5.63
C GLY A 956 28.00 21.75 5.14
N ALA A 957 27.06 21.59 6.07
CA ALA A 957 25.63 21.65 5.81
C ALA A 957 24.85 21.97 7.08
N ARG A 958 23.57 22.35 6.92
CA ARG A 958 22.60 22.50 8.01
C ARG A 958 21.21 22.11 7.54
N ILE A 959 20.35 21.72 8.48
CA ILE A 959 18.92 21.53 8.21
C ILE A 959 18.29 22.92 8.23
N GLU A 960 17.72 23.39 7.11
CA GLU A 960 17.23 24.78 7.02
C GLU A 960 16.09 25.09 8.00
N GLY A 961 15.27 24.09 8.30
CA GLY A 961 14.22 24.16 9.32
C GLY A 961 13.51 22.84 9.44
N LEU A 962 12.95 22.58 10.62
CA LEU A 962 12.11 21.43 10.89
C LEU A 962 10.86 21.89 11.64
N THR A 963 9.68 21.53 11.15
CA THR A 963 8.39 21.82 11.80
C THR A 963 7.63 20.53 12.11
N LEU A 964 6.80 20.57 13.15
CA LEU A 964 5.81 19.53 13.45
C LEU A 964 4.44 20.09 13.09
N GLU A 965 3.73 19.45 12.18
CA GLU A 965 2.45 19.94 11.65
C GLU A 965 1.39 18.85 11.72
N SER A 966 0.14 19.24 11.98
CA SER A 966 -1.01 18.34 11.85
C SER A 966 -1.53 18.36 10.41
N THR A 967 -1.68 17.20 9.78
CA THR A 967 -2.24 17.10 8.42
C THR A 967 -3.77 17.11 8.42
N ALA A 968 -4.40 16.67 9.51
CA ALA A 968 -5.84 16.69 9.70
C ALA A 968 -6.20 16.83 11.19
N ILE A 969 -7.45 17.20 11.45
CA ILE A 969 -8.06 17.18 12.79
C ILE A 969 -9.41 16.48 12.65
N VAL A 970 -9.55 15.30 13.24
CA VAL A 970 -10.74 14.45 13.11
C VAL A 970 -11.21 14.08 14.50
N GLN A 971 -12.42 14.50 14.90
CA GLN A 971 -13.06 14.01 16.13
C GLN A 971 -13.44 12.54 15.90
N SER A 972 -12.84 11.62 16.64
CA SER A 972 -12.88 10.20 16.32
C SER A 972 -13.63 9.37 17.35
N GLY A 973 -14.40 8.40 16.86
CA GLY A 973 -15.05 7.38 17.67
C GLY A 973 -14.21 6.12 17.85
N TYR A 974 -12.97 6.10 17.34
CA TYR A 974 -12.09 4.93 17.38
C TYR A 974 -11.66 4.55 18.82
N GLY A 975 -11.33 5.55 19.63
CA GLY A 975 -10.81 5.36 20.99
C GLY A 975 -9.32 5.69 21.11
N SER A 976 -8.71 5.30 22.22
CA SER A 976 -7.29 5.53 22.50
C SER A 976 -6.38 4.59 21.71
N VAL A 977 -5.25 5.11 21.26
CA VAL A 977 -4.21 4.32 20.58
C VAL A 977 -3.15 3.90 21.59
N GLU A 978 -2.85 2.60 21.65
CA GLU A 978 -1.76 2.10 22.49
C GLU A 978 -0.40 2.47 21.91
N LEU A 979 0.54 2.78 22.80
CA LEU A 979 1.92 3.07 22.42
C LEU A 979 2.61 1.80 21.93
N SER A 980 3.33 1.93 20.82
CA SER A 980 4.28 0.89 20.41
C SER A 980 5.41 0.78 21.44
N PRO A 981 6.04 -0.40 21.57
CA PRO A 981 7.17 -0.56 22.49
C PRO A 981 8.29 0.45 22.22
N MET A 982 8.66 1.22 23.23
CA MET A 982 9.68 2.28 23.13
C MET A 982 10.71 2.17 24.28
N PRO A 983 11.50 1.08 24.34
CA PRO A 983 12.51 0.93 25.37
C PRO A 983 13.50 2.09 25.31
N ALA A 984 13.84 2.62 26.48
CA ALA A 984 14.81 3.69 26.63
C ALA A 984 16.24 3.18 26.41
N TYR A 985 17.15 4.11 26.17
CA TYR A 985 18.57 3.86 26.07
C TYR A 985 19.10 3.09 27.29
N THR A 986 19.87 2.06 27.00
CA THR A 986 20.75 1.39 27.96
C THR A 986 22.14 1.27 27.33
N PRO A 987 23.23 1.49 28.10
CA PRO A 987 24.58 1.30 27.58
C PRO A 987 24.75 -0.07 26.94
N ARG A 988 25.22 -0.09 25.69
CA ARG A 988 25.42 -1.33 24.93
C ARG A 988 26.81 -1.89 25.21
N LEU A 989 26.85 -3.17 25.60
CA LEU A 989 28.11 -3.85 25.84
C LEU A 989 28.90 -3.95 24.53
N ASN A 990 30.20 -3.67 24.59
CA ASN A 990 31.11 -3.74 23.45
C ASN A 990 30.81 -2.81 22.26
N ALA A 991 29.91 -1.83 22.41
CA ALA A 991 29.72 -0.79 21.40
C ALA A 991 31.03 -0.03 21.11
N TYR A 992 31.14 0.50 19.89
CA TYR A 992 32.30 1.19 19.34
C TYR A 992 31.90 2.28 18.34
#